data_AF-A0A532TJF4-F1
#
_entry.id   AF-A0A532TJF4-F1
#
_cell.length_a   1.000
_cell.length_b   1.000
_cell.length_c   1.000
_cell.angle_alpha   90.00
_cell.angle_beta   90.00
_cell.angle_gamma   90.00
#
_symmetry.space_group_name_H-M   'P 1'
#
loop_
_entity.id
_entity.type
_entity.pdbx_description
1 polymer ?
#
loop_
_entity_poly.entity_id
_entity_poly.type
_entity_poly.pdbx_seq_one_letter_code
_entity_poly.pdbx_strand_id
1 'polypeptide(L)'
;MFSEKAEKNEQTYELHQEGLTEIAYEKSEFEELEIAELDEYLDKYEQLEQEGYFKDLEEKWSEIEELYDWVREVFGEPGKEIESSKNSEMIHEVEHLNNDNEELTKENEMETSKICEEASELGNDNKKDIKHEKKLELEREQPEVLELYENYLEQLEEEIRSNYIKDSEKSEIDQGYENAETLHELEKENHKQEYTQLFKEKIYQEFLHEISENEDETISVNYGEEVNTEDYELIVELSQVDSSEQEISEEIDEEEKFECLIQEYKRQTGKNSIFAGEQTKGFSYWLEKQEKLDLEISEELTQENEEEWAQILKSWIEESNEENFKHEIKSELKKVFGCFNVFERMIKKFMKLYQKSQLEKLSDNELNSLTYITENLKEITPIQLKLILAIRAFKDYFNDQYNYNLWNKIIIKQVQSRFFRHISCLYQTSDFLLTDNDLAENRDNAWLKILKYVHLTLGSREELVSFYRKFLSIKENIFLEKKANHQFISTLELINLLINELEKVIPYNLLSKKNFGSPLILSDKTLSSLLGKGYKHIFKQRKYAKDPLYIIAFDLLLEWSIWLRARLGRSSYRSLELISTYMLNYRKNLPISRSNDMQLYLHHPHIHEDYFRQINTKEKAYFLGFFFADGTIIGKRRISLYLSANLKYIKSNQQLIFRFCKAIGLNPNYVDYVHRLTKDKKGIRYNHFIKISFSSETMAKDLYDLGFKGSKSLGTQWPTTDLGDILLDLVFLLGFYDGEADVGRTRITSASKKFLDQIKDKFNIPYNVNPHIHRKSYTLSLSAQLVNLMQLVYPHSLTLKRKKFRARNTDLVLKTILTKRLLQTLIKTIPEKEIAKLFNVESFRIHELLNKWKIIGDQHQESLK
;
A
#
# COMPACT_ATOMS: atom_id res chain seq x y z
N MET A 1 59.91 -5.63 10.64
CA MET A 1 58.67 -4.99 11.13
C MET A 1 58.35 -3.65 10.49
N PHE A 2 59.09 -2.55 10.71
CA PHE A 2 58.72 -1.26 10.05
C PHE A 2 59.05 -1.22 8.54
N SER A 3 60.12 -1.87 8.06
CA SER A 3 60.39 -1.92 6.62
C SER A 3 59.45 -2.88 5.88
N GLU A 4 59.17 -4.06 6.43
CA GLU A 4 58.19 -5.00 5.84
C GLU A 4 56.78 -4.42 5.70
N LYS A 5 56.38 -3.50 6.60
CA LYS A 5 55.09 -2.82 6.51
C LYS A 5 55.08 -1.72 5.44
N ALA A 6 56.22 -1.07 5.19
CA ALA A 6 56.36 -0.11 4.11
C ALA A 6 56.33 -0.81 2.74
N GLU A 7 57.04 -1.93 2.63
CA GLU A 7 57.15 -2.73 1.40
C GLU A 7 55.80 -3.32 0.97
N LYS A 8 54.99 -3.80 1.92
CA LYS A 8 53.62 -4.26 1.62
C LYS A 8 52.68 -3.13 1.19
N ASN A 9 52.82 -1.93 1.76
CA ASN A 9 51.99 -0.79 1.38
C ASN A 9 52.35 -0.27 -0.02
N GLU A 10 53.63 -0.35 -0.41
CA GLU A 10 54.11 0.03 -1.74
C GLU A 10 53.60 -0.94 -2.82
N GLN A 11 53.67 -2.26 -2.56
CA GLN A 11 53.08 -3.27 -3.47
C GLN A 11 51.56 -3.14 -3.62
N THR A 12 50.85 -2.77 -2.55
CA THR A 12 49.39 -2.57 -2.62
C THR A 12 49.02 -1.33 -3.41
N TYR A 13 49.88 -0.29 -3.38
CA TYR A 13 49.68 0.93 -4.16
C TYR A 13 49.96 0.72 -5.65
N GLU A 14 50.99 -0.05 -6.01
CA GLU A 14 51.29 -0.39 -7.40
C GLU A 14 50.18 -1.22 -8.04
N LEU A 15 49.67 -2.25 -7.36
CA LEU A 15 48.54 -3.06 -7.83
C LEU A 15 47.26 -2.24 -8.06
N HIS A 16 47.04 -1.21 -7.24
CA HIS A 16 45.87 -0.34 -7.40
C HIS A 16 46.01 0.61 -8.60
N GLN A 17 47.23 1.07 -8.91
CA GLN A 17 47.49 1.90 -10.09
C GLN A 17 47.35 1.11 -11.39
N GLU A 18 47.83 -0.13 -11.43
CA GLU A 18 47.71 -1.00 -12.60
C GLU A 18 46.23 -1.26 -12.97
N GLY A 19 45.38 -1.55 -11.98
CA GLY A 19 43.95 -1.75 -12.22
C GLY A 19 43.20 -0.48 -12.69
N LEU A 20 43.65 0.72 -12.32
CA LEU A 20 43.05 1.96 -12.80
C LEU A 20 43.42 2.28 -14.26
N THR A 21 44.61 1.88 -14.71
CA THR A 21 45.04 2.01 -16.11
C THR A 21 44.31 1.05 -17.05
N GLU A 22 44.01 -0.17 -16.59
CA GLU A 22 43.27 -1.17 -17.38
C GLU A 22 41.82 -0.72 -17.62
N ILE A 23 41.15 -0.20 -16.59
CA ILE A 23 39.79 0.37 -16.70
C ILE A 23 39.75 1.59 -17.65
N ALA A 24 40.81 2.41 -17.67
CA ALA A 24 40.88 3.56 -18.56
C ALA A 24 41.06 3.17 -20.04
N TYR A 25 41.74 2.05 -20.30
CA TYR A 25 41.97 1.54 -21.65
C TYR A 25 40.70 0.91 -22.24
N GLU A 26 40.00 0.08 -21.47
CA GLU A 26 38.72 -0.53 -21.88
C GLU A 26 37.65 0.53 -22.18
N LYS A 27 37.65 1.64 -21.44
CA LYS A 27 36.72 2.75 -21.67
C LYS A 27 36.98 3.50 -22.99
N SER A 28 38.23 3.61 -23.41
CA SER A 28 38.60 4.27 -24.67
C SER A 28 38.21 3.44 -25.89
N GLU A 29 38.34 2.11 -25.81
CA GLU A 29 38.02 1.20 -26.91
C GLU A 29 36.50 1.13 -27.13
N PHE A 30 35.71 1.25 -26.05
CA PHE A 30 34.25 1.33 -26.12
C PHE A 30 33.75 2.63 -26.80
N GLU A 31 34.41 3.76 -26.54
CA GLU A 31 34.06 5.06 -27.14
C GLU A 31 34.34 5.12 -28.66
N GLU A 32 35.36 4.42 -29.17
CA GLU A 32 35.65 4.37 -30.62
C GLU A 32 34.67 3.49 -31.39
N LEU A 33 34.16 2.41 -30.77
CA LEU A 33 33.12 1.55 -31.35
C LEU A 33 31.76 2.26 -31.46
N GLU A 34 31.38 3.08 -30.47
CA GLU A 34 30.13 3.86 -30.52
C GLU A 34 30.14 4.91 -31.64
N ILE A 35 31.29 5.53 -31.94
CA ILE A 35 31.41 6.54 -33.00
C ILE A 35 31.25 5.91 -34.39
N ALA A 36 31.82 4.72 -34.60
CA ALA A 36 31.73 4.01 -35.89
C ALA A 36 30.30 3.55 -36.20
N GLU A 37 29.53 3.11 -35.19
CA GLU A 37 28.11 2.76 -35.36
C GLU A 37 27.25 3.99 -35.68
N LEU A 38 27.61 5.17 -35.17
CA LEU A 38 26.87 6.42 -35.40
C LEU A 38 26.99 6.89 -36.86
N ASP A 39 28.17 6.76 -37.46
CA ASP A 39 28.43 7.18 -38.84
C ASP A 39 27.70 6.28 -39.86
N GLU A 40 27.65 4.96 -39.62
CA GLU A 40 26.86 4.02 -40.46
C GLU A 40 25.35 4.33 -40.42
N TYR A 41 24.85 4.85 -39.29
CA TYR A 41 23.46 5.27 -39.14
C TYR A 41 23.12 6.55 -39.93
N LEU A 42 24.06 7.50 -40.03
CA LEU A 42 23.87 8.76 -40.75
C LEU A 42 23.79 8.56 -42.27
N ASP A 43 24.63 7.69 -42.82
CA ASP A 43 24.61 7.35 -44.25
C ASP A 43 23.26 6.71 -44.67
N LYS A 44 22.69 5.89 -43.79
CA LYS A 44 21.39 5.25 -44.01
C LYS A 44 20.22 6.24 -43.94
N TYR A 45 20.38 7.33 -43.19
CA TYR A 45 19.39 8.39 -43.06
C TYR A 45 19.27 9.21 -44.35
N GLU A 46 20.40 9.66 -44.93
CA GLU A 46 20.41 10.43 -46.19
C GLU A 46 19.79 9.64 -47.35
N GLN A 47 19.95 8.32 -47.35
CA GLN A 47 19.37 7.44 -48.37
C GLN A 47 17.83 7.41 -48.30
N LEU A 48 17.25 7.41 -47.09
CA LEU A 48 15.79 7.37 -46.89
C LEU A 48 15.11 8.71 -47.19
N GLU A 49 15.83 9.83 -47.05
CA GLU A 49 15.35 11.15 -47.42
C GLU A 49 15.25 11.32 -48.95
N GLN A 50 16.23 10.77 -49.69
CA GLN A 50 16.21 10.78 -51.16
C GLN A 50 15.10 9.93 -51.77
N GLU A 51 14.59 8.93 -51.05
CA GLU A 51 13.51 8.04 -51.51
C GLU A 51 12.09 8.62 -51.30
N GLY A 52 11.95 9.83 -50.76
CA GLY A 52 10.66 10.53 -50.64
C GLY A 52 9.72 9.98 -49.56
N TYR A 53 10.23 9.12 -48.68
CA TYR A 53 9.47 8.38 -47.66
C TYR A 53 8.80 9.28 -46.61
N PHE A 54 9.34 10.49 -46.38
CA PHE A 54 8.83 11.44 -45.40
C PHE A 54 7.55 12.15 -45.83
N LYS A 55 7.31 12.26 -47.14
CA LYS A 55 6.13 12.93 -47.69
C LYS A 55 4.84 12.12 -47.45
N ASP A 56 4.93 10.79 -47.53
CA ASP A 56 3.84 9.86 -47.23
C ASP A 56 3.53 9.79 -45.72
N LEU A 57 4.47 10.18 -44.85
CA LEU A 57 4.32 10.22 -43.40
C LEU A 57 3.66 11.54 -42.94
N GLU A 58 3.99 12.67 -43.58
CA GLU A 58 3.31 13.96 -43.33
C GLU A 58 1.82 13.91 -43.68
N GLU A 59 1.45 13.27 -44.80
CA GLU A 59 0.05 13.14 -45.22
C GLU A 59 -0.76 12.29 -44.22
N LYS A 60 -0.17 11.21 -43.70
CA LYS A 60 -0.77 10.35 -42.66
C LYS A 60 -0.84 11.01 -41.28
N TRP A 61 0.09 11.91 -40.97
CA TRP A 61 0.08 12.67 -39.72
C TRP A 61 -1.06 13.70 -39.69
N SER A 62 -1.35 14.33 -40.83
CA SER A 62 -2.48 15.25 -40.98
C SER A 62 -3.85 14.58 -40.73
N GLU A 63 -4.02 13.32 -41.15
CA GLU A 63 -5.26 12.55 -40.92
C GLU A 63 -5.47 12.19 -39.42
N ILE A 64 -4.38 11.96 -38.69
CA ILE A 64 -4.42 11.66 -37.25
C ILE A 64 -4.66 12.92 -36.42
N GLU A 65 -4.12 14.06 -36.83
CA GLU A 65 -4.37 15.36 -36.19
C GLU A 65 -5.83 15.80 -36.33
N GLU A 66 -6.48 15.59 -37.49
CA GLU A 66 -7.92 15.81 -37.66
C GLU A 66 -8.77 14.94 -36.72
N LEU A 67 -8.40 13.68 -36.53
CA LEU A 67 -9.08 12.76 -35.60
C LEU A 67 -8.90 13.20 -34.13
N TYR A 68 -7.73 13.73 -33.78
CA TYR A 68 -7.41 14.23 -32.43
C TYR A 68 -8.09 15.54 -32.10
N ASP A 69 -8.18 16.47 -33.06
CA ASP A 69 -8.91 17.73 -32.90
C ASP A 69 -10.42 17.50 -32.81
N TRP A 70 -10.95 16.45 -33.46
CA TRP A 70 -12.34 16.03 -33.30
C TRP A 70 -12.65 15.47 -31.90
N VAL A 71 -11.79 14.62 -31.33
CA VAL A 71 -11.93 14.15 -29.93
C VAL A 71 -11.88 15.33 -28.95
N ARG A 72 -11.08 16.35 -29.24
CA ARG A 72 -10.97 17.59 -28.46
C ARG A 72 -12.26 18.43 -28.53
N GLU A 73 -12.94 18.47 -29.67
CA GLU A 73 -14.21 19.19 -29.86
C GLU A 73 -15.42 18.46 -29.25
N VAL A 74 -15.44 17.11 -29.29
CA VAL A 74 -16.54 16.26 -28.79
C VAL A 74 -16.62 16.22 -27.25
N PHE A 75 -15.50 16.36 -26.55
CA PHE A 75 -15.44 16.18 -25.09
C PHE A 75 -15.15 17.48 -24.30
N GLY A 76 -15.06 18.66 -24.93
CA GLY A 76 -14.71 19.93 -24.27
C GLY A 76 -15.48 21.18 -24.72
N GLU A 77 -16.56 21.52 -24.01
CA GLU A 77 -16.93 22.84 -23.44
C GLU A 77 -18.45 22.92 -23.13
N PRO A 78 -18.87 23.33 -21.92
CA PRO A 78 -20.19 23.88 -21.67
C PRO A 78 -20.12 25.41 -21.58
N GLY A 79 -21.00 26.08 -22.31
CA GLY A 79 -21.43 27.43 -21.95
C GLY A 79 -21.14 28.48 -23.01
N LYS A 80 -22.10 28.70 -23.91
CA LYS A 80 -22.26 30.01 -24.55
C LYS A 80 -23.70 30.50 -24.81
N GLU A 81 -24.76 29.76 -24.51
CA GLU A 81 -26.10 30.20 -24.96
C GLU A 81 -27.26 30.20 -23.94
N ILE A 82 -27.02 30.04 -22.63
CA ILE A 82 -28.13 30.15 -21.65
C ILE A 82 -27.69 30.93 -20.42
N GLU A 83 -27.44 32.23 -20.56
CA GLU A 83 -27.11 33.10 -19.42
C GLU A 83 -27.94 34.39 -19.32
N SER A 84 -29.01 34.56 -20.10
CA SER A 84 -29.84 35.78 -20.03
C SER A 84 -31.23 35.63 -19.39
N SER A 85 -31.73 34.44 -19.04
CA SER A 85 -33.10 34.31 -18.50
C SER A 85 -33.29 33.56 -17.17
N LYS A 86 -32.25 32.97 -16.56
CA LYS A 86 -32.43 32.14 -15.33
C LYS A 86 -31.94 32.77 -14.03
N ASN A 87 -31.32 33.95 -14.05
CA ASN A 87 -30.89 34.63 -12.82
C ASN A 87 -32.01 35.35 -12.06
N SER A 88 -33.24 35.41 -12.59
CA SER A 88 -34.36 36.08 -11.91
C SER A 88 -35.16 35.16 -10.98
N GLU A 89 -35.28 33.86 -11.28
CA GLU A 89 -36.06 32.93 -10.45
C GLU A 89 -35.28 32.46 -9.22
N MET A 90 -33.96 32.33 -9.35
CA MET A 90 -33.09 31.89 -8.25
C MET A 90 -32.89 32.94 -7.14
N ILE A 91 -33.13 34.23 -7.45
CA ILE A 91 -33.07 35.32 -6.45
C ILE A 91 -34.38 35.38 -5.66
N HIS A 92 -35.52 35.12 -6.31
CA HIS A 92 -36.83 35.14 -5.64
C HIS A 92 -37.03 33.98 -4.65
N GLU A 93 -36.42 32.82 -4.91
CA GLU A 93 -36.51 31.64 -4.04
C GLU A 93 -35.62 31.78 -2.77
N VAL A 94 -34.52 32.53 -2.85
CA VAL A 94 -33.64 32.82 -1.71
C VAL A 94 -34.22 33.93 -0.82
N GLU A 95 -34.94 34.90 -1.39
CA GLU A 95 -35.64 35.93 -0.61
C GLU A 95 -36.86 35.36 0.15
N HIS A 96 -37.54 34.34 -0.39
CA HIS A 96 -38.64 33.68 0.31
C HIS A 96 -38.15 32.88 1.54
N LEU A 97 -37.05 32.14 1.40
CA LEU A 97 -36.46 31.35 2.50
C LEU A 97 -35.86 32.21 3.63
N ASN A 98 -35.45 33.45 3.33
CA ASN A 98 -34.98 34.39 4.35
C ASN A 98 -36.14 35.05 5.10
N ASN A 99 -37.27 35.30 4.45
CA ASN A 99 -38.47 35.83 5.11
C ASN A 99 -39.13 34.80 6.02
N ASP A 100 -39.18 33.52 5.61
CA ASP A 100 -39.76 32.44 6.43
C ASP A 100 -38.95 32.20 7.73
N ASN A 101 -37.63 32.44 7.72
CA ASN A 101 -36.78 32.35 8.91
C ASN A 101 -36.94 33.55 9.86
N GLU A 102 -37.28 34.72 9.32
CA GLU A 102 -37.51 35.94 10.11
C GLU A 102 -38.90 35.93 10.79
N GLU A 103 -39.88 35.24 10.20
CA GLU A 103 -41.20 35.02 10.79
C GLU A 103 -41.15 33.97 11.92
N LEU A 104 -40.35 32.91 11.74
CA LEU A 104 -40.11 31.88 12.77
C LEU A 104 -39.38 32.42 14.01
N THR A 105 -38.50 33.41 13.85
CA THR A 105 -37.82 34.06 14.99
C THR A 105 -38.78 34.98 15.74
N LYS A 106 -39.68 35.69 15.05
CA LYS A 106 -40.71 36.53 15.68
C LYS A 106 -41.79 35.71 16.40
N GLU A 107 -42.17 34.53 15.89
CA GLU A 107 -43.08 33.62 16.62
C GLU A 107 -42.46 33.09 17.92
N ASN A 108 -41.18 32.73 17.92
CA ASN A 108 -40.47 32.26 19.11
C ASN A 108 -40.30 33.35 20.19
N GLU A 109 -40.08 34.61 19.78
CA GLU A 109 -40.02 35.76 20.69
C GLU A 109 -41.39 36.12 21.29
N MET A 110 -42.46 35.89 20.53
CA MET A 110 -43.84 36.12 20.98
C MET A 110 -44.31 35.01 21.94
N GLU A 111 -43.89 33.76 21.71
CA GLU A 111 -44.18 32.62 22.58
C GLU A 111 -43.42 32.72 23.91
N THR A 112 -42.17 33.19 23.90
CA THR A 112 -41.40 33.48 25.13
C THR A 112 -41.94 34.68 25.91
N SER A 113 -42.54 35.67 25.23
CA SER A 113 -43.23 36.79 25.91
C SER A 113 -44.56 36.35 26.55
N LYS A 114 -45.34 35.49 25.89
CA LYS A 114 -46.57 34.89 26.48
C LYS A 114 -46.29 34.04 27.71
N ILE A 115 -45.20 33.26 27.70
CA ILE A 115 -44.78 32.45 28.85
C ILE A 115 -44.36 33.33 30.04
N CYS A 116 -43.82 34.53 29.78
CA CYS A 116 -43.48 35.51 30.82
C CYS A 116 -44.72 36.22 31.41
N GLU A 117 -45.75 36.48 30.60
CA GLU A 117 -47.01 37.08 31.07
C GLU A 117 -47.85 36.07 31.88
N GLU A 118 -47.93 34.81 31.46
CA GLU A 118 -48.67 33.76 32.20
C GLU A 118 -48.03 33.42 33.57
N ALA A 119 -46.72 33.64 33.73
CA ALA A 119 -46.03 33.47 35.01
C ALA A 119 -46.34 34.59 36.04
N SER A 120 -46.94 35.69 35.61
CA SER A 120 -47.24 36.85 36.46
C SER A 120 -48.60 36.77 37.18
N GLU A 121 -49.48 35.84 36.78
CA GLU A 121 -50.86 35.71 37.32
C GLU A 121 -51.05 34.59 38.36
N LEU A 122 -50.02 33.81 38.71
CA LEU A 122 -50.16 32.72 39.69
C LEU A 122 -49.71 33.13 41.11
N GLY A 123 -50.67 33.01 42.03
CA GLY A 123 -50.61 33.41 43.45
C GLY A 123 -49.54 32.71 44.30
N ASN A 124 -49.30 33.31 45.47
CA ASN A 124 -48.04 33.31 46.20
C ASN A 124 -47.64 32.05 47.01
N ASP A 125 -48.31 30.91 46.92
CA ASP A 125 -48.15 29.86 47.96
C ASP A 125 -47.42 28.58 47.55
N ASN A 126 -46.69 28.53 46.43
CA ASN A 126 -45.79 27.40 46.12
C ASN A 126 -44.41 27.81 45.54
N LYS A 127 -43.91 28.99 45.93
CA LYS A 127 -42.69 29.61 45.35
C LYS A 127 -41.34 29.06 45.84
N LYS A 128 -41.29 28.10 46.75
CA LYS A 128 -40.01 27.61 47.31
C LYS A 128 -39.49 26.28 46.75
N ASP A 129 -40.37 25.37 46.32
CA ASP A 129 -39.89 24.02 45.98
C ASP A 129 -39.70 23.78 44.48
N ILE A 130 -40.40 24.50 43.59
CA ILE A 130 -40.15 24.42 42.13
C ILE A 130 -38.95 25.29 41.71
N LYS A 131 -38.64 26.33 42.50
CA LYS A 131 -37.54 27.28 42.21
C LYS A 131 -36.17 26.73 42.60
N HIS A 132 -36.10 25.72 43.47
CA HIS A 132 -34.82 25.13 43.88
C HIS A 132 -34.39 23.98 42.96
N GLU A 133 -35.35 23.19 42.45
CA GLU A 133 -35.07 22.01 41.62
C GLU A 133 -34.75 22.39 40.16
N LYS A 134 -35.42 23.40 39.57
CA LYS A 134 -35.06 23.91 38.23
C LYS A 134 -33.83 24.83 38.21
N LYS A 135 -33.46 25.43 39.35
CA LYS A 135 -32.24 26.26 39.47
C LYS A 135 -30.97 25.39 39.48
N LEU A 136 -31.04 24.18 40.04
CA LEU A 136 -29.93 23.22 40.03
C LEU A 136 -29.70 22.53 38.69
N GLU A 137 -30.70 22.55 37.78
CA GLU A 137 -30.59 21.97 36.44
C GLU A 137 -30.23 23.00 35.36
N LEU A 138 -30.47 24.31 35.59
CA LEU A 138 -30.05 25.38 34.68
C LEU A 138 -28.70 26.03 35.06
N GLU A 139 -28.20 25.89 36.30
CA GLU A 139 -26.89 26.42 36.74
C GLU A 139 -25.69 25.53 36.32
N ARG A 140 -25.83 24.75 35.24
CA ARG A 140 -24.71 24.02 34.62
C ARG A 140 -24.16 24.59 33.32
N GLU A 141 -24.71 25.70 32.82
CA GLU A 141 -24.07 26.47 31.75
C GLU A 141 -24.14 27.95 32.10
N GLN A 142 -23.13 28.40 32.86
CA GLN A 142 -23.01 29.77 33.34
C GLN A 142 -22.15 30.65 32.42
N PRO A 143 -22.48 31.96 32.32
CA PRO A 143 -21.59 33.02 31.81
C PRO A 143 -20.53 33.50 32.83
N GLU A 144 -20.53 33.01 34.08
CA GLU A 144 -19.58 33.47 35.13
C GLU A 144 -18.13 32.96 34.92
N VAL A 145 -17.91 31.96 34.05
CA VAL A 145 -16.57 31.48 33.67
C VAL A 145 -15.89 32.45 32.71
N LEU A 146 -16.65 33.19 31.89
CA LEU A 146 -16.08 34.12 30.92
C LEU A 146 -15.49 35.35 31.62
N GLU A 147 -16.19 35.91 32.61
CA GLU A 147 -15.75 37.09 33.35
C GLU A 147 -14.52 36.79 34.26
N LEU A 148 -14.45 35.58 34.82
CA LEU A 148 -13.24 35.10 35.53
C LEU A 148 -12.06 34.84 34.60
N TYR A 149 -12.33 34.41 33.37
CA TYR A 149 -11.30 34.15 32.36
C TYR A 149 -10.78 35.44 31.73
N GLU A 150 -11.65 36.41 31.47
CA GLU A 150 -11.28 37.74 30.96
C GLU A 150 -10.46 38.53 32.00
N ASN A 151 -10.87 38.52 33.27
CA ASN A 151 -10.07 39.11 34.36
C ASN A 151 -8.71 38.42 34.54
N TYR A 152 -8.64 37.10 34.32
CA TYR A 152 -7.37 36.36 34.36
C TYR A 152 -6.46 36.71 33.19
N LEU A 153 -7.01 36.88 31.99
CA LEU A 153 -6.26 37.31 30.80
C LEU A 153 -5.75 38.75 30.94
N GLU A 154 -6.56 39.65 31.50
CA GLU A 154 -6.18 41.06 31.70
C GLU A 154 -5.05 41.19 32.74
N GLN A 155 -5.08 40.39 33.82
CA GLN A 155 -3.97 40.29 34.77
C GLN A 155 -2.69 39.70 34.13
N LEU A 156 -2.84 38.71 33.25
CA LEU A 156 -1.70 38.12 32.53
C LEU A 156 -1.07 39.12 31.56
N GLU A 157 -1.88 39.94 30.89
CA GLU A 157 -1.40 40.99 29.97
C GLU A 157 -0.70 42.13 30.71
N GLU A 158 -1.18 42.54 31.88
CA GLU A 158 -0.48 43.50 32.75
C GLU A 158 0.84 42.94 33.28
N GLU A 159 0.88 41.65 33.66
CA GLU A 159 2.10 41.00 34.13
C GLU A 159 3.15 40.89 33.00
N ILE A 160 2.70 40.57 31.77
CA ILE A 160 3.55 40.55 30.57
C ILE A 160 4.05 41.95 30.24
N ARG A 161 3.21 43.00 30.29
CA ARG A 161 3.64 44.40 30.07
C ARG A 161 4.63 44.87 31.14
N SER A 162 4.40 44.55 32.41
CA SER A 162 5.33 44.86 33.52
C SER A 162 6.69 44.19 33.32
N ASN A 163 6.70 42.93 32.88
CA ASN A 163 7.94 42.19 32.62
C ASN A 163 8.67 42.70 31.37
N TYR A 164 7.94 43.09 30.32
CA TYR A 164 8.52 43.68 29.12
C TYR A 164 9.18 45.05 29.37
N ILE A 165 8.61 45.87 30.26
CA ILE A 165 9.18 47.17 30.67
C ILE A 165 10.41 46.97 31.57
N LYS A 166 10.40 45.96 32.44
CA LYS A 166 11.56 45.61 33.29
C LYS A 166 12.72 44.99 32.50
N ASP A 167 12.42 44.31 31.39
CA ASP A 167 13.43 43.75 30.50
C ASP A 167 13.97 44.80 29.50
N SER A 168 13.17 45.82 29.13
CA SER A 168 13.65 46.92 28.26
C SER A 168 14.54 47.94 28.98
N GLU A 169 14.42 48.10 30.30
CA GLU A 169 15.31 48.99 31.09
C GLU A 169 16.64 48.34 31.51
N LYS A 170 16.88 47.08 31.12
CA LYS A 170 18.10 46.34 31.47
C LYS A 170 19.04 46.06 30.28
N SER A 171 18.73 46.54 29.08
CA SER A 171 19.49 46.25 27.85
C SER A 171 20.23 47.44 27.22
N GLU A 172 20.52 48.51 27.97
CA GLU A 172 21.37 49.62 27.47
C GLU A 172 22.88 49.47 27.78
N ILE A 173 23.33 48.30 28.23
CA ILE A 173 24.76 48.01 28.35
C ILE A 173 25.05 46.59 27.81
N ASP A 174 25.94 46.52 26.82
CA ASP A 174 26.57 45.35 26.19
C ASP A 174 25.89 44.64 24.99
N GLN A 175 25.82 45.33 23.84
CA GLN A 175 25.68 44.73 22.50
C GLN A 175 26.97 44.04 22.02
N GLY A 176 27.40 42.98 22.71
CA GLY A 176 28.62 42.23 22.37
C GLY A 176 28.51 40.71 22.31
N TYR A 177 27.45 40.08 22.83
CA TYR A 177 27.46 38.63 23.10
C TYR A 177 26.35 37.76 22.47
N GLU A 178 25.30 38.32 21.86
CA GLU A 178 24.17 37.50 21.36
C GLU A 178 24.43 36.74 20.04
N ASN A 179 25.45 37.12 19.27
CA ASN A 179 25.79 36.38 18.04
C ASN A 179 26.60 35.11 18.30
N ALA A 180 27.18 34.92 19.50
CA ALA A 180 27.99 33.74 19.82
C ALA A 180 27.16 32.59 20.40
N GLU A 181 26.12 32.88 21.18
CA GLU A 181 25.33 31.85 21.87
C GLU A 181 24.33 31.16 20.92
N THR A 182 23.73 31.93 20.01
CA THR A 182 22.84 31.41 18.95
C THR A 182 23.61 30.58 17.92
N LEU A 183 24.85 30.98 17.58
CA LEU A 183 25.72 30.20 16.69
C LEU A 183 26.18 28.90 17.37
N HIS A 184 26.47 28.95 18.67
CA HIS A 184 26.91 27.79 19.45
C HIS A 184 25.79 26.75 19.69
N GLU A 185 24.53 27.18 19.81
CA GLU A 185 23.39 26.25 19.86
C GLU A 185 23.09 25.61 18.50
N LEU A 186 23.20 26.36 17.39
CA LEU A 186 23.07 25.81 16.03
C LEU A 186 24.19 24.82 15.69
N GLU A 187 25.43 25.11 16.10
CA GLU A 187 26.58 24.21 15.95
C GLU A 187 26.42 22.93 16.78
N LYS A 188 25.84 23.02 18.00
CA LYS A 188 25.53 21.83 18.82
C LYS A 188 24.44 20.97 18.19
N GLU A 189 23.43 21.58 17.58
CA GLU A 189 22.34 20.84 16.93
C GLU A 189 22.78 20.21 15.61
N ASN A 190 23.63 20.89 14.82
CA ASN A 190 24.27 20.34 13.63
C ASN A 190 25.24 19.20 13.97
N HIS A 191 26.12 19.36 14.97
CA HIS A 191 27.01 18.28 15.42
C HIS A 191 26.23 17.06 15.94
N LYS A 192 25.05 17.27 16.55
CA LYS A 192 24.19 16.18 17.01
C LYS A 192 23.55 15.41 15.84
N GLN A 193 23.15 16.11 14.78
CA GLN A 193 22.61 15.49 13.56
C GLN A 193 23.70 14.73 12.81
N GLU A 194 24.88 15.35 12.63
CA GLU A 194 26.05 14.77 12.00
C GLU A 194 26.55 13.52 12.75
N TYR A 195 26.66 13.59 14.08
CA TYR A 195 27.05 12.43 14.91
C TYR A 195 26.00 11.30 14.85
N THR A 196 24.71 11.63 14.78
CA THR A 196 23.64 10.63 14.63
C THR A 196 23.71 9.95 13.26
N GLN A 197 24.07 10.69 12.20
CA GLN A 197 24.19 10.16 10.84
C GLN A 197 25.45 9.30 10.66
N LEU A 198 26.61 9.78 11.13
CA LEU A 198 27.87 9.01 11.17
C LEU A 198 27.73 7.73 12.02
N PHE A 199 27.01 7.79 13.14
CA PHE A 199 26.75 6.62 13.97
C PHE A 199 25.83 5.60 13.29
N LYS A 200 24.84 6.05 12.50
CA LYS A 200 23.98 5.18 11.68
C LYS A 200 24.78 4.50 10.56
N GLU A 201 25.59 5.26 9.83
CA GLU A 201 26.42 4.74 8.74
C GLU A 201 27.45 3.73 9.23
N LYS A 202 28.18 4.04 10.31
CA LYS A 202 29.19 3.13 10.86
C LYS A 202 28.58 1.80 11.32
N ILE A 203 27.42 1.82 11.97
CA ILE A 203 26.74 0.59 12.42
C ILE A 203 26.16 -0.20 11.24
N TYR A 204 25.66 0.48 10.21
CA TYR A 204 25.17 -0.19 9.00
C TYR A 204 26.30 -0.89 8.26
N GLN A 205 27.48 -0.26 8.16
CA GLN A 205 28.67 -0.86 7.55
C GLN A 205 29.21 -2.04 8.37
N GLU A 206 29.25 -1.93 9.71
CA GLU A 206 29.63 -3.05 10.60
C GLU A 206 28.63 -4.23 10.48
N PHE A 207 27.35 -3.95 10.28
CA PHE A 207 26.32 -4.98 10.06
C PHE A 207 26.45 -5.68 8.70
N LEU A 208 26.73 -4.94 7.63
CA LEU A 208 26.97 -5.53 6.31
C LEU A 208 28.24 -6.40 6.30
N HIS A 209 29.29 -5.98 7.01
CA HIS A 209 30.52 -6.76 7.19
C HIS A 209 30.27 -8.06 7.97
N GLU A 210 29.43 -8.02 9.02
CA GLU A 210 29.07 -9.22 9.79
C GLU A 210 28.16 -10.17 8.97
N ILE A 211 27.41 -9.66 7.99
CA ILE A 211 26.66 -10.50 7.04
C ILE A 211 27.63 -11.20 6.08
N SER A 212 28.61 -10.49 5.52
CA SER A 212 29.59 -11.11 4.61
C SER A 212 30.50 -12.14 5.30
N GLU A 213 30.81 -11.97 6.58
CA GLU A 213 31.62 -12.94 7.33
C GLU A 213 30.84 -14.20 7.76
N ASN A 214 29.50 -14.16 7.78
CA ASN A 214 28.67 -15.30 8.18
C ASN A 214 28.21 -16.18 7.00
N GLU A 215 28.54 -15.82 5.75
CA GLU A 215 28.30 -16.66 4.57
C GLU A 215 29.42 -17.69 4.32
N ASP A 216 30.59 -17.56 4.98
CA ASP A 216 31.76 -18.45 4.80
C ASP A 216 31.97 -19.51 5.91
N GLU A 217 31.10 -19.61 6.92
CA GLU A 217 31.24 -20.63 7.98
C GLU A 217 30.39 -21.89 7.75
N THR A 218 30.66 -22.59 6.64
CA THR A 218 30.39 -24.04 6.55
C THR A 218 31.50 -24.84 7.23
N ILE A 219 31.24 -25.24 8.47
CA ILE A 219 31.70 -26.46 9.18
C ILE A 219 33.03 -27.06 8.66
N SER A 220 34.15 -26.65 9.26
CA SER A 220 35.38 -27.46 9.22
C SER A 220 35.34 -28.54 10.31
N VAL A 221 35.01 -29.77 9.92
CA VAL A 221 35.26 -30.96 10.75
C VAL A 221 36.62 -31.53 10.37
N ASN A 222 37.48 -31.58 11.37
CA ASN A 222 38.84 -32.07 11.33
C ASN A 222 38.85 -33.61 11.22
N TYR A 223 39.37 -34.16 10.12
CA TYR A 223 39.94 -35.52 10.08
C TYR A 223 41.20 -35.53 9.21
N GLY A 224 42.27 -36.07 9.78
CA GLY A 224 43.58 -36.19 9.13
C GLY A 224 43.70 -37.40 8.21
N GLU A 225 44.63 -37.25 7.27
CA GLU A 225 45.43 -38.26 6.55
C GLU A 225 44.71 -39.49 5.95
N GLU A 226 44.51 -39.50 4.63
CA GLU A 226 45.31 -40.24 3.63
C GLU A 226 44.74 -40.06 2.21
N VAL A 227 45.64 -40.17 1.23
CA VAL A 227 45.53 -39.82 -0.20
C VAL A 227 44.58 -40.72 -1.00
N ASN A 228 43.78 -40.16 -1.93
CA ASN A 228 43.73 -40.68 -3.31
C ASN A 228 43.23 -39.64 -4.33
N THR A 229 43.97 -39.56 -5.44
CA THR A 229 43.75 -38.68 -6.60
C THR A 229 42.87 -39.38 -7.62
N GLU A 230 41.61 -38.97 -7.71
CA GLU A 230 40.68 -39.18 -8.84
C GLU A 230 39.41 -38.40 -8.46
N ASP A 231 39.23 -37.18 -8.99
CA ASP A 231 37.94 -36.43 -9.11
C ASP A 231 38.19 -34.97 -9.54
N TYR A 232 38.84 -34.76 -10.69
CA TYR A 232 39.06 -33.43 -11.29
C TYR A 232 38.22 -33.17 -12.55
N GLU A 233 37.12 -33.92 -12.74
CA GLU A 233 36.20 -33.73 -13.89
C GLU A 233 34.80 -33.18 -13.52
N LEU A 234 34.52 -32.84 -12.25
CA LEU A 234 33.18 -32.35 -11.85
C LEU A 234 33.05 -30.82 -11.70
N ILE A 235 34.10 -30.04 -11.96
CA ILE A 235 34.12 -28.58 -11.68
C ILE A 235 33.75 -27.72 -12.91
N VAL A 236 33.56 -28.32 -14.09
CA VAL A 236 33.22 -27.58 -15.32
C VAL A 236 31.70 -27.47 -15.57
N GLU A 237 30.85 -28.16 -14.81
CA GLU A 237 29.38 -28.13 -14.99
C GLU A 237 28.63 -27.10 -14.12
N LEU A 238 29.31 -26.36 -13.23
CA LEU A 238 28.65 -25.43 -12.29
C LEU A 238 28.57 -23.96 -12.76
N SER A 239 28.99 -23.65 -14.00
CA SER A 239 28.97 -22.28 -14.54
C SER A 239 27.76 -21.94 -15.43
N GLN A 240 26.71 -22.77 -15.45
CA GLN A 240 25.51 -22.55 -16.27
C GLN A 240 24.19 -22.29 -15.47
N VAL A 241 24.26 -21.99 -14.17
CA VAL A 241 23.06 -21.99 -13.30
C VAL A 241 22.30 -20.65 -13.21
N ASP A 242 22.87 -19.51 -13.65
CA ASP A 242 22.29 -18.17 -13.40
C ASP A 242 21.03 -17.79 -14.23
N SER A 243 20.47 -18.71 -15.03
CA SER A 243 19.17 -18.51 -15.70
C SER A 243 18.03 -19.37 -15.14
N SER A 244 18.31 -20.25 -14.18
CA SER A 244 17.36 -21.23 -13.65
C SER A 244 16.60 -20.79 -12.40
N GLU A 245 17.07 -19.77 -11.68
CA GLU A 245 16.45 -19.35 -10.40
C GLU A 245 15.08 -18.66 -10.58
N GLN A 246 14.80 -18.11 -11.77
CA GLN A 246 13.50 -17.50 -12.07
C GLN A 246 12.42 -18.55 -12.39
N GLU A 247 12.77 -19.61 -13.11
CA GLU A 247 11.89 -20.77 -13.38
C GLU A 247 11.60 -21.56 -12.10
N ILE A 248 12.59 -21.74 -11.23
CA ILE A 248 12.42 -22.44 -9.94
C ILE A 248 11.41 -21.71 -9.03
N SER A 249 11.35 -20.38 -9.08
CA SER A 249 10.39 -19.62 -8.24
C SER A 249 8.93 -19.76 -8.70
N GLU A 250 8.69 -19.90 -10.01
CA GLU A 250 7.35 -20.16 -10.55
C GLU A 250 6.94 -21.63 -10.35
N GLU A 251 7.90 -22.56 -10.43
CA GLU A 251 7.68 -24.00 -10.18
C GLU A 251 7.31 -24.28 -8.71
N ILE A 252 7.95 -23.58 -7.76
CA ILE A 252 7.63 -23.64 -6.32
C ILE A 252 6.18 -23.14 -6.07
N ASP A 253 5.76 -22.09 -6.78
CA ASP A 253 4.42 -21.50 -6.63
C ASP A 253 3.30 -22.41 -7.21
N GLU A 254 3.61 -23.21 -8.24
CA GLU A 254 2.71 -24.23 -8.77
C GLU A 254 2.65 -25.48 -7.88
N GLU A 255 3.78 -25.90 -7.29
CA GLU A 255 3.86 -27.03 -6.39
C GLU A 255 3.09 -26.77 -5.07
N GLU A 256 3.20 -25.56 -4.50
CA GLU A 256 2.43 -25.16 -3.32
C GLU A 256 0.92 -25.11 -3.58
N LYS A 257 0.51 -24.62 -4.77
CA LYS A 257 -0.90 -24.63 -5.20
C LYS A 257 -1.41 -26.06 -5.38
N PHE A 258 -0.59 -26.94 -5.96
CA PHE A 258 -0.94 -28.34 -6.16
C PHE A 258 -1.09 -29.09 -4.81
N GLU A 259 -0.21 -28.83 -3.85
CA GLU A 259 -0.32 -29.35 -2.48
C GLU A 259 -1.59 -28.85 -1.76
N CYS A 260 -1.97 -27.58 -1.95
CA CYS A 260 -3.23 -27.05 -1.43
C CYS A 260 -4.45 -27.80 -2.00
N LEU A 261 -4.46 -28.08 -3.30
CA LEU A 261 -5.54 -28.84 -3.96
C LEU A 261 -5.59 -30.30 -3.48
N ILE A 262 -4.44 -30.92 -3.21
CA ILE A 262 -4.33 -32.25 -2.61
C ILE A 262 -4.97 -32.27 -1.21
N GLN A 263 -4.62 -31.31 -0.37
CA GLN A 263 -5.16 -31.22 0.99
C GLN A 263 -6.67 -30.99 0.97
N GLU A 264 -7.14 -30.15 0.06
CA GLU A 264 -8.56 -29.83 -0.09
C GLU A 264 -9.39 -31.03 -0.57
N TYR A 265 -8.90 -31.79 -1.56
CA TYR A 265 -9.53 -33.04 -1.99
C TYR A 265 -9.62 -34.06 -0.85
N LYS A 266 -8.53 -34.21 -0.09
CA LYS A 266 -8.50 -35.13 1.06
C LYS A 266 -9.49 -34.69 2.15
N ARG A 267 -9.61 -33.38 2.38
CA ARG A 267 -10.56 -32.78 3.32
C ARG A 267 -12.01 -33.05 2.92
N GLN A 268 -12.36 -32.86 1.65
CA GLN A 268 -13.73 -32.99 1.16
C GLN A 268 -14.17 -34.45 0.98
N THR A 269 -13.27 -35.33 0.53
CA THR A 269 -13.65 -36.70 0.11
C THR A 269 -13.20 -37.79 1.08
N GLY A 270 -12.26 -37.49 1.99
CA GLY A 270 -11.63 -38.46 2.87
C GLY A 270 -10.72 -39.47 2.15
N LYS A 271 -10.45 -39.28 0.85
CA LYS A 271 -9.63 -40.17 0.01
C LYS A 271 -8.28 -39.51 -0.31
N ASN A 272 -7.25 -40.32 -0.55
CA ASN A 272 -5.94 -39.81 -0.97
C ASN A 272 -5.99 -39.40 -2.45
N SER A 273 -5.38 -38.26 -2.79
CA SER A 273 -5.27 -37.73 -4.16
C SER A 273 -4.31 -38.55 -5.03
N ILE A 274 -3.26 -39.10 -4.40
CA ILE A 274 -2.19 -39.89 -5.02
C ILE A 274 -2.19 -41.30 -4.43
N PHE A 275 -2.07 -42.32 -5.28
CA PHE A 275 -1.85 -43.72 -4.86
C PHE A 275 -0.71 -44.30 -5.70
N ALA A 276 0.32 -44.84 -5.03
CA ALA A 276 1.52 -45.39 -5.68
C ALA A 276 2.24 -44.42 -6.64
N GLY A 277 2.21 -43.11 -6.35
CA GLY A 277 2.87 -42.08 -7.17
C GLY A 277 2.05 -41.57 -8.34
N GLU A 278 0.85 -42.11 -8.59
CA GLU A 278 -0.04 -41.64 -9.66
C GLU A 278 -1.27 -40.93 -9.10
N GLN A 279 -1.74 -39.89 -9.80
CA GLN A 279 -3.01 -39.23 -9.49
C GLN A 279 -4.16 -40.23 -9.61
N THR A 280 -4.99 -40.29 -8.57
CA THR A 280 -6.16 -41.18 -8.61
C THR A 280 -7.21 -40.62 -9.55
N LYS A 281 -7.93 -41.49 -10.27
CA LYS A 281 -9.07 -41.09 -11.14
C LYS A 281 -10.11 -40.23 -10.41
N GLY A 282 -10.26 -40.42 -9.09
CA GLY A 282 -11.15 -39.62 -8.26
C GLY A 282 -10.68 -38.19 -8.05
N PHE A 283 -9.37 -37.97 -7.97
CA PHE A 283 -8.79 -36.63 -7.83
C PHE A 283 -8.87 -35.84 -9.14
N SER A 284 -8.54 -36.46 -10.28
CA SER A 284 -8.67 -35.82 -11.59
C SER A 284 -10.13 -35.43 -11.90
N TYR A 285 -11.09 -36.31 -11.60
CA TYR A 285 -12.52 -36.00 -11.75
C TYR A 285 -12.99 -34.87 -10.80
N TRP A 286 -12.42 -34.81 -9.59
CA TRP A 286 -12.73 -33.74 -8.65
C TRP A 286 -12.16 -32.40 -9.10
N LEU A 287 -10.93 -32.36 -9.65
CA LEU A 287 -10.34 -31.15 -10.23
C LEU A 287 -11.19 -30.62 -11.39
N GLU A 288 -11.60 -31.49 -12.33
CA GLU A 288 -12.48 -31.11 -13.44
C GLU A 288 -13.83 -30.56 -12.92
N LYS A 289 -14.35 -31.11 -11.82
CA LYS A 289 -15.57 -30.61 -11.18
C LYS A 289 -15.37 -29.27 -10.48
N GLN A 290 -14.21 -29.02 -9.85
CA GLN A 290 -13.89 -27.73 -9.22
C GLN A 290 -13.69 -26.64 -10.28
N GLU A 291 -12.97 -26.92 -11.36
CA GLU A 291 -12.81 -25.98 -12.48
C GLU A 291 -14.16 -25.60 -13.09
N LYS A 292 -15.07 -26.58 -13.22
CA LYS A 292 -16.44 -26.33 -13.65
C LYS A 292 -17.24 -25.49 -12.65
N LEU A 293 -17.07 -25.73 -11.35
CA LEU A 293 -17.75 -24.99 -10.29
C LEU A 293 -17.23 -23.54 -10.17
N ASP A 294 -15.92 -23.32 -10.33
CA ASP A 294 -15.29 -22.00 -10.33
C ASP A 294 -15.73 -21.18 -11.55
N LEU A 295 -15.91 -21.84 -12.71
CA LEU A 295 -16.54 -21.24 -13.87
C LEU A 295 -18.00 -20.88 -13.60
N GLU A 296 -18.80 -21.77 -12.97
CA GLU A 296 -20.20 -21.50 -12.61
C GLU A 296 -20.32 -20.35 -11.58
N ILE A 297 -19.47 -20.29 -10.55
CA ILE A 297 -19.45 -19.24 -9.52
C ILE A 297 -18.98 -17.89 -10.11
N SER A 298 -17.96 -17.91 -10.97
CA SER A 298 -17.52 -16.74 -11.72
C SER A 298 -18.63 -16.20 -12.62
N GLU A 299 -19.40 -17.09 -13.26
CA GLU A 299 -20.57 -16.74 -14.08
C GLU A 299 -21.74 -16.20 -13.23
N GLU A 300 -22.00 -16.72 -12.02
CA GLU A 300 -23.02 -16.18 -11.09
C GLU A 300 -22.65 -14.80 -10.53
N LEU A 301 -21.40 -14.61 -10.09
CA LEU A 301 -20.91 -13.32 -9.56
C LEU A 301 -20.83 -12.23 -10.64
N THR A 302 -20.58 -12.60 -11.90
CA THR A 302 -20.68 -11.67 -13.02
C THR A 302 -22.14 -11.35 -13.36
N GLN A 303 -23.10 -12.27 -13.19
CA GLN A 303 -24.51 -12.02 -13.48
C GLN A 303 -25.14 -10.96 -12.56
N GLU A 304 -24.91 -10.97 -11.24
CA GLU A 304 -25.55 -10.00 -10.32
C GLU A 304 -25.13 -8.54 -10.59
N ASN A 305 -23.85 -8.27 -10.88
CA ASN A 305 -23.39 -6.93 -11.26
C ASN A 305 -23.64 -6.60 -12.74
N GLU A 306 -23.77 -7.60 -13.62
CA GLU A 306 -24.11 -7.39 -15.02
C GLU A 306 -25.55 -6.91 -15.22
N GLU A 307 -26.44 -7.14 -14.25
CA GLU A 307 -27.84 -6.76 -14.36
C GLU A 307 -28.09 -5.24 -14.19
N GLU A 308 -27.35 -4.53 -13.33
CA GLU A 308 -27.69 -3.13 -12.99
C GLU A 308 -27.39 -2.14 -14.13
N TRP A 309 -26.18 -2.14 -14.70
CA TRP A 309 -25.83 -1.26 -15.83
C TRP A 309 -26.68 -1.58 -17.06
N ALA A 310 -27.01 -2.86 -17.25
CA ALA A 310 -27.84 -3.35 -18.34
C ALA A 310 -29.28 -2.86 -18.18
N GLN A 311 -29.86 -2.93 -16.97
CA GLN A 311 -31.19 -2.38 -16.69
C GLN A 311 -31.25 -0.87 -16.92
N ILE A 312 -30.22 -0.12 -16.51
CA ILE A 312 -30.15 1.33 -16.70
C ILE A 312 -30.05 1.69 -18.19
N LEU A 313 -29.15 1.04 -18.93
CA LEU A 313 -29.01 1.28 -20.36
C LEU A 313 -30.28 0.89 -21.12
N LYS A 314 -30.92 -0.23 -20.75
CA LYS A 314 -32.20 -0.65 -21.32
C LYS A 314 -33.30 0.39 -21.06
N SER A 315 -33.41 0.88 -19.83
CA SER A 315 -34.33 1.97 -19.48
C SER A 315 -34.07 3.21 -20.32
N TRP A 316 -32.81 3.63 -20.45
CA TRP A 316 -32.46 4.80 -21.27
C TRP A 316 -32.85 4.62 -22.74
N ILE A 317 -32.60 3.43 -23.30
CA ILE A 317 -32.98 3.10 -24.68
C ILE A 317 -34.50 3.16 -24.81
N GLU A 318 -35.26 2.66 -23.84
CA GLU A 318 -36.73 2.71 -23.84
C GLU A 318 -37.29 4.13 -23.71
N GLU A 319 -36.74 4.93 -22.79
CA GLU A 319 -37.14 6.32 -22.49
C GLU A 319 -36.76 7.35 -23.57
N SER A 320 -35.81 7.02 -24.46
CA SER A 320 -35.40 7.93 -25.54
C SER A 320 -36.59 8.28 -26.47
N ASN A 321 -36.88 9.57 -26.64
CA ASN A 321 -37.94 10.04 -27.54
C ASN A 321 -37.46 10.12 -29.00
N GLU A 322 -38.38 9.97 -29.94
CA GLU A 322 -38.06 9.97 -31.39
C GLU A 322 -37.49 11.31 -31.88
N GLU A 323 -37.76 12.42 -31.17
CA GLU A 323 -37.18 13.72 -31.47
C GLU A 323 -35.65 13.76 -31.32
N ASN A 324 -35.07 12.95 -30.42
CA ASN A 324 -33.63 12.93 -30.15
C ASN A 324 -32.93 11.68 -30.70
N PHE A 325 -33.68 10.64 -31.08
CA PHE A 325 -33.12 9.34 -31.46
C PHE A 325 -33.98 8.65 -32.51
N LYS A 326 -33.50 8.61 -33.77
CA LYS A 326 -34.21 8.00 -34.90
C LYS A 326 -34.63 6.56 -34.58
N HIS A 327 -35.85 6.19 -34.96
CA HIS A 327 -36.45 4.89 -34.66
C HIS A 327 -35.60 3.71 -35.18
N GLU A 328 -34.93 3.85 -36.32
CA GLU A 328 -34.05 2.81 -36.88
C GLU A 328 -32.85 2.52 -35.96
N ILE A 329 -32.22 3.58 -35.42
CA ILE A 329 -31.07 3.47 -34.52
C ILE A 329 -31.49 2.83 -33.20
N LYS A 330 -32.67 3.22 -32.70
CA LYS A 330 -33.26 2.61 -31.49
C LYS A 330 -33.54 1.13 -31.67
N SER A 331 -34.07 0.72 -32.81
CA SER A 331 -34.29 -0.68 -33.15
C SER A 331 -32.97 -1.45 -33.21
N GLU A 332 -31.95 -0.91 -33.87
CA GLU A 332 -30.66 -1.58 -34.03
C GLU A 332 -29.87 -1.65 -32.71
N LEU A 333 -29.86 -0.57 -31.93
CA LEU A 333 -29.25 -0.56 -30.59
C LEU A 333 -29.93 -1.56 -29.66
N LYS A 334 -31.26 -1.75 -29.74
CA LYS A 334 -31.97 -2.81 -28.99
C LYS A 334 -31.53 -4.21 -29.40
N LYS A 335 -31.37 -4.48 -30.69
CA LYS A 335 -30.88 -5.78 -31.18
C LYS A 335 -29.46 -6.05 -30.69
N VAL A 336 -28.56 -5.07 -30.86
CA VAL A 336 -27.17 -5.17 -30.44
C VAL A 336 -27.05 -5.36 -28.94
N PHE A 337 -27.80 -4.59 -28.16
CA PHE A 337 -27.83 -4.73 -26.72
C PHE A 337 -28.32 -6.13 -26.29
N GLY A 338 -29.35 -6.67 -26.97
CA GLY A 338 -29.84 -8.03 -26.73
C GLY A 338 -28.83 -9.13 -27.00
N CYS A 339 -27.86 -8.91 -27.92
CA CYS A 339 -26.79 -9.88 -28.21
C CYS A 339 -25.43 -9.54 -27.57
N PHE A 340 -25.30 -8.42 -26.85
CA PHE A 340 -24.03 -7.94 -26.30
C PHE A 340 -23.33 -8.97 -25.39
N ASN A 341 -24.06 -9.61 -24.48
CA ASN A 341 -23.47 -10.64 -23.60
C ASN A 341 -23.05 -11.90 -24.35
N VAL A 342 -23.72 -12.23 -25.47
CA VAL A 342 -23.29 -13.33 -26.34
C VAL A 342 -21.98 -12.93 -27.05
N PHE A 343 -21.89 -11.69 -27.52
CA PHE A 343 -20.70 -11.15 -28.15
C PHE A 343 -19.49 -11.08 -27.20
N GLU A 344 -19.64 -10.56 -25.99
CA GLU A 344 -18.56 -10.53 -24.98
C GLU A 344 -18.05 -11.93 -24.65
N ARG A 345 -18.95 -12.92 -24.50
CA ARG A 345 -18.55 -14.32 -24.33
C ARG A 345 -17.81 -14.87 -25.53
N MET A 346 -18.25 -14.54 -26.75
CA MET A 346 -17.56 -14.94 -27.98
C MET A 346 -16.17 -14.32 -28.07
N ILE A 347 -15.99 -13.03 -27.76
CA ILE A 347 -14.67 -12.38 -27.73
C ILE A 347 -13.78 -13.02 -26.66
N LYS A 348 -14.25 -13.21 -25.43
CA LYS A 348 -13.45 -13.82 -24.37
C LYS A 348 -12.98 -15.23 -24.78
N LYS A 349 -13.87 -16.04 -25.34
CA LYS A 349 -13.55 -17.38 -25.83
C LYS A 349 -12.60 -17.34 -27.03
N PHE A 350 -12.79 -16.40 -27.96
CA PHE A 350 -11.88 -16.16 -29.08
C PHE A 350 -10.48 -15.80 -28.57
N MET A 351 -10.35 -14.86 -27.64
CA MET A 351 -9.07 -14.43 -27.08
C MET A 351 -8.35 -15.57 -26.35
N LYS A 352 -9.08 -16.40 -25.59
CA LYS A 352 -8.52 -17.58 -24.92
C LYS A 352 -7.97 -18.60 -25.95
N LEU A 353 -8.75 -18.91 -26.98
CA LEU A 353 -8.34 -19.83 -28.04
C LEU A 353 -7.19 -19.25 -28.87
N TYR A 354 -7.20 -17.95 -29.13
CA TYR A 354 -6.14 -17.25 -29.84
C TYR A 354 -4.83 -17.30 -29.04
N GLN A 355 -4.83 -16.92 -27.76
CA GLN A 355 -3.66 -17.00 -26.88
C GLN A 355 -3.12 -18.42 -26.80
N LYS A 356 -3.99 -19.41 -26.61
CA LYS A 356 -3.62 -20.82 -26.62
C LYS A 356 -2.96 -21.22 -27.94
N SER A 357 -3.49 -20.79 -29.08
CA SER A 357 -2.90 -21.08 -30.39
C SER A 357 -1.53 -20.45 -30.62
N GLN A 358 -1.15 -19.43 -29.84
CA GLN A 358 0.19 -18.84 -29.89
C GLN A 358 1.23 -19.70 -29.16
N LEU A 359 0.79 -20.47 -28.15
CA LEU A 359 1.67 -21.24 -27.27
C LEU A 359 1.71 -22.72 -27.67
N GLU A 360 0.58 -23.26 -28.15
CA GLU A 360 0.45 -24.67 -28.47
C GLU A 360 -0.56 -24.95 -29.59
N LYS A 361 -0.52 -26.18 -30.12
CA LYS A 361 -1.43 -26.61 -31.18
C LYS A 361 -2.84 -26.84 -30.62
N LEU A 362 -3.82 -26.13 -31.17
CA LEU A 362 -5.24 -26.32 -30.81
C LEU A 362 -5.73 -27.73 -31.15
N SER A 363 -6.58 -28.28 -30.28
CA SER A 363 -7.31 -29.52 -30.55
C SER A 363 -8.40 -29.32 -31.62
N ASP A 364 -8.87 -30.40 -32.25
CA ASP A 364 -9.92 -30.33 -33.28
C ASP A 364 -11.22 -29.68 -32.76
N ASN A 365 -11.58 -29.92 -31.50
CA ASN A 365 -12.74 -29.29 -30.87
C ASN A 365 -12.57 -27.78 -30.66
N GLU A 366 -11.35 -27.34 -30.38
CA GLU A 366 -11.00 -25.92 -30.23
C GLU A 366 -10.94 -25.22 -31.58
N LEU A 367 -10.42 -25.89 -32.60
CA LEU A 367 -10.44 -25.41 -33.97
C LEU A 367 -11.88 -25.26 -34.49
N ASN A 368 -12.75 -26.23 -34.22
CA ASN A 368 -14.17 -26.16 -34.52
C ASN A 368 -14.86 -25.01 -33.75
N SER A 369 -14.51 -24.82 -32.47
CA SER A 369 -15.01 -23.69 -31.66
C SER A 369 -14.56 -22.34 -32.22
N LEU A 370 -13.29 -22.23 -32.63
CA LEU A 370 -12.73 -21.00 -33.22
C LEU A 370 -13.40 -20.70 -34.56
N THR A 371 -13.64 -21.73 -35.37
CA THR A 371 -14.35 -21.62 -36.66
C THR A 371 -15.78 -21.14 -36.43
N TYR A 372 -16.50 -21.76 -35.47
CA TYR A 372 -17.85 -21.34 -35.11
C TYR A 372 -17.91 -19.88 -34.64
N ILE A 373 -17.00 -19.45 -33.77
CA ILE A 373 -16.95 -18.05 -33.30
C ILE A 373 -16.65 -17.11 -34.47
N THR A 374 -15.72 -17.49 -35.35
CA THR A 374 -15.37 -16.69 -36.52
C THR A 374 -16.56 -16.52 -37.46
N GLU A 375 -17.32 -17.58 -37.74
CA GLU A 375 -18.53 -17.48 -38.56
C GLU A 375 -19.61 -16.60 -37.92
N ASN A 376 -19.83 -16.68 -36.61
CA ASN A 376 -20.79 -15.79 -35.92
C ASN A 376 -20.33 -14.32 -35.91
N LEU A 377 -19.02 -14.08 -35.74
CA LEU A 377 -18.47 -12.73 -35.85
C LEU A 377 -18.63 -12.18 -37.28
N LYS A 378 -18.78 -13.05 -38.29
CA LYS A 378 -19.01 -12.60 -39.66
C LYS A 378 -20.39 -12.01 -39.92
N GLU A 379 -21.37 -12.37 -39.12
CA GLU A 379 -22.74 -11.87 -39.24
C GLU A 379 -22.90 -10.45 -38.68
N ILE A 380 -21.90 -9.92 -37.99
CA ILE A 380 -21.93 -8.61 -37.35
C ILE A 380 -21.64 -7.52 -38.38
N THR A 381 -22.64 -6.67 -38.60
CA THR A 381 -22.49 -5.52 -39.49
C THR A 381 -21.56 -4.45 -38.87
N PRO A 382 -20.91 -3.59 -39.68
CA PRO A 382 -20.06 -2.51 -39.17
C PRO A 382 -20.77 -1.58 -38.18
N ILE A 383 -22.06 -1.32 -38.39
CA ILE A 383 -22.86 -0.50 -37.47
C ILE A 383 -23.07 -1.20 -36.14
N GLN A 384 -23.38 -2.51 -36.15
CA GLN A 384 -23.52 -3.29 -34.94
C GLN A 384 -22.21 -3.32 -34.14
N LEU A 385 -21.06 -3.47 -34.81
CA LEU A 385 -19.75 -3.41 -34.15
C LEU A 385 -19.49 -2.06 -33.46
N LYS A 386 -19.79 -0.94 -34.13
CA LYS A 386 -19.68 0.40 -33.53
C LYS A 386 -20.60 0.55 -32.31
N LEU A 387 -21.82 0.04 -32.39
CA LEU A 387 -22.78 0.07 -31.28
C LEU A 387 -22.31 -0.81 -30.10
N ILE A 388 -21.75 -1.98 -30.37
CA ILE A 388 -21.15 -2.86 -29.34
C ILE A 388 -20.03 -2.13 -28.61
N LEU A 389 -19.12 -1.47 -29.34
CA LEU A 389 -18.01 -0.72 -28.74
C LEU A 389 -18.51 0.43 -27.86
N ALA A 390 -19.57 1.13 -28.30
CA ALA A 390 -20.18 2.18 -27.49
C ALA A 390 -20.86 1.64 -26.22
N ILE A 391 -21.52 0.47 -26.29
CA ILE A 391 -22.08 -0.22 -25.11
C ILE A 391 -20.97 -0.63 -24.14
N ARG A 392 -19.84 -1.15 -24.67
CA ARG A 392 -18.68 -1.52 -23.85
C ARG A 392 -18.08 -0.31 -23.14
N ALA A 393 -17.86 0.78 -23.86
CA ALA A 393 -17.37 2.03 -23.26
C ALA A 393 -18.32 2.56 -22.18
N PHE A 394 -19.64 2.40 -22.37
CA PHE A 394 -20.62 2.72 -21.34
C PHE A 394 -20.51 1.79 -20.12
N LYS A 395 -20.40 0.47 -20.32
CA LYS A 395 -20.21 -0.52 -19.23
C LYS A 395 -18.96 -0.22 -18.41
N ASP A 396 -17.85 0.07 -19.08
CA ASP A 396 -16.57 0.40 -18.42
C ASP A 396 -16.69 1.69 -17.61
N TYR A 397 -17.25 2.76 -18.22
CA TYR A 397 -17.53 4.02 -17.51
C TYR A 397 -18.44 3.81 -16.29
N PHE A 398 -19.48 3.00 -16.43
CA PHE A 398 -20.41 2.70 -15.36
C PHE A 398 -19.71 2.01 -14.20
N ASN A 399 -18.96 0.93 -14.45
CA ASN A 399 -18.24 0.17 -13.43
C ASN A 399 -17.19 1.03 -12.71
N ASP A 400 -16.48 1.90 -13.44
CA ASP A 400 -15.46 2.78 -12.85
C ASP A 400 -16.05 3.89 -11.97
N GLN A 401 -17.25 4.38 -12.29
CA GLN A 401 -17.89 5.51 -11.60
C GLN A 401 -18.96 5.09 -10.58
N TYR A 402 -19.33 3.81 -10.56
CA TYR A 402 -20.44 3.29 -9.73
C TYR A 402 -20.23 3.50 -8.24
N ASN A 403 -18.98 3.66 -7.78
CA ASN A 403 -18.71 3.77 -6.36
C ASN A 403 -19.23 5.07 -5.71
N TYR A 404 -19.47 6.18 -6.43
CA TYR A 404 -19.89 7.44 -5.74
C TYR A 404 -20.82 8.41 -6.50
N ASN A 405 -20.97 8.36 -7.85
CA ASN A 405 -21.50 9.52 -8.61
C ASN A 405 -22.87 9.37 -9.28
N LEU A 406 -23.42 8.16 -9.40
CA LEU A 406 -24.67 7.94 -10.16
C LEU A 406 -25.96 8.29 -9.39
N TRP A 407 -25.89 8.74 -8.15
CA TRP A 407 -27.06 9.25 -7.42
C TRP A 407 -27.50 10.66 -7.87
N ASN A 408 -26.66 11.35 -8.65
CA ASN A 408 -26.97 12.69 -9.15
C ASN A 408 -27.75 12.64 -10.47
N LYS A 409 -29.06 12.93 -10.40
CA LYS A 409 -29.97 12.97 -11.55
C LYS A 409 -29.51 13.92 -12.68
N ILE A 410 -28.75 14.99 -12.37
CA ILE A 410 -28.24 15.93 -13.37
C ILE A 410 -27.10 15.28 -14.16
N ILE A 411 -26.16 14.61 -13.47
CA ILE A 411 -25.04 13.91 -14.10
C ILE A 411 -25.56 12.77 -14.97
N ILE A 412 -26.54 11.99 -14.49
CA ILE A 412 -27.21 10.94 -15.27
C ILE A 412 -27.76 11.49 -16.59
N LYS A 413 -28.53 12.58 -16.55
CA LYS A 413 -29.12 13.18 -17.77
C LYS A 413 -28.06 13.67 -18.75
N GLN A 414 -26.93 14.20 -18.25
CA GLN A 414 -25.82 14.63 -19.10
C GLN A 414 -25.12 13.45 -19.78
N VAL A 415 -24.84 12.37 -19.03
CA VAL A 415 -24.24 11.14 -19.56
C VAL A 415 -25.17 10.50 -20.59
N GLN A 416 -26.46 10.37 -20.27
CA GLN A 416 -27.50 9.85 -21.17
C GLN A 416 -27.58 10.66 -22.47
N SER A 417 -27.65 11.99 -22.39
CA SER A 417 -27.71 12.86 -23.58
C SER A 417 -26.48 12.73 -24.46
N ARG A 418 -25.28 12.67 -23.86
CA ARG A 418 -24.02 12.49 -24.60
C ARG A 418 -23.93 11.12 -25.25
N PHE A 419 -24.34 10.07 -24.55
CA PHE A 419 -24.39 8.71 -25.09
C PHE A 419 -25.27 8.64 -26.34
N PHE A 420 -26.52 9.13 -26.29
CA PHE A 420 -27.41 9.09 -27.46
C PHE A 420 -26.93 9.98 -28.61
N ARG A 421 -26.35 11.15 -28.30
CA ARG A 421 -25.74 12.00 -29.33
C ARG A 421 -24.61 11.29 -30.05
N HIS A 422 -23.75 10.58 -29.32
CA HIS A 422 -22.66 9.80 -29.90
C HIS A 422 -23.18 8.67 -30.79
N ILE A 423 -24.15 7.89 -30.32
CA ILE A 423 -24.76 6.81 -31.12
C ILE A 423 -25.42 7.36 -32.38
N SER A 424 -26.15 8.49 -32.27
CA SER A 424 -26.76 9.15 -33.43
C SER A 424 -25.71 9.64 -34.44
N CYS A 425 -24.58 10.16 -33.96
CA CYS A 425 -23.47 10.58 -34.80
C CYS A 425 -22.80 9.38 -35.49
N LEU A 426 -22.54 8.28 -34.78
CA LEU A 426 -21.99 7.05 -35.36
C LEU A 426 -22.85 6.50 -36.50
N TYR A 427 -24.17 6.66 -36.37
CA TYR A 427 -25.14 6.24 -37.38
C TYR A 427 -25.23 7.23 -38.56
N GLN A 428 -25.23 8.54 -38.32
CA GLN A 428 -25.25 9.54 -39.39
C GLN A 428 -23.94 9.53 -40.20
N THR A 429 -22.81 9.36 -39.54
CA THR A 429 -21.50 9.20 -40.22
C THR A 429 -21.35 7.84 -40.89
N SER A 430 -22.25 6.90 -40.62
CA SER A 430 -22.31 5.63 -41.35
C SER A 430 -22.99 5.73 -42.72
N ASP A 431 -23.53 6.91 -43.11
CA ASP A 431 -24.04 7.21 -44.46
C ASP A 431 -22.95 7.19 -45.56
N PHE A 432 -21.69 6.90 -45.21
CA PHE A 432 -20.76 6.23 -46.13
C PHE A 432 -21.12 4.73 -46.26
N LEU A 433 -22.38 4.44 -46.59
CA LEU A 433 -22.83 3.10 -46.90
C LEU A 433 -22.30 2.75 -48.30
N LEU A 434 -21.36 1.82 -48.34
CA LEU A 434 -21.17 0.93 -49.49
C LEU A 434 -22.57 0.42 -49.85
N THR A 435 -23.04 0.73 -51.08
CA THR A 435 -24.33 0.28 -51.57
C THR A 435 -24.41 -1.26 -51.53
N ASP A 436 -25.61 -1.85 -51.59
CA ASP A 436 -25.74 -3.32 -51.64
C ASP A 436 -24.93 -3.95 -52.80
N ASN A 437 -24.63 -3.18 -53.86
CA ASN A 437 -23.70 -3.57 -54.93
C ASN A 437 -22.22 -3.55 -54.49
N ASP A 438 -21.80 -2.57 -53.70
CA ASP A 438 -20.46 -2.48 -53.14
C ASP A 438 -20.18 -3.58 -52.08
N LEU A 439 -21.23 -4.08 -51.42
CA LEU A 439 -21.15 -5.21 -50.50
C LEU A 439 -21.12 -6.58 -51.22
N ALA A 440 -21.67 -6.68 -52.43
CA ALA A 440 -21.66 -7.91 -53.22
C ALA A 440 -20.33 -8.14 -53.97
N GLU A 441 -19.70 -7.08 -54.51
CA GLU A 441 -18.41 -7.17 -55.22
C GLU A 441 -17.18 -7.10 -54.30
N ASN A 442 -17.33 -6.66 -53.03
CA ASN A 442 -16.21 -6.35 -52.15
C ASN A 442 -16.34 -6.97 -50.74
N ARG A 443 -17.04 -8.11 -50.62
CA ARG A 443 -17.18 -8.86 -49.36
C ARG A 443 -15.82 -9.14 -48.71
N ASP A 444 -14.83 -9.57 -49.49
CA ASP A 444 -13.47 -9.83 -49.01
C ASP A 444 -12.70 -8.57 -48.59
N ASN A 445 -13.10 -7.40 -49.11
CA ASN A 445 -12.40 -6.13 -48.91
C ASN A 445 -12.98 -5.29 -47.75
N ALA A 446 -14.29 -5.40 -47.51
CA ALA A 446 -14.92 -5.00 -46.26
C ALA A 446 -14.42 -5.87 -45.10
N TRP A 447 -14.24 -7.18 -45.35
CA TRP A 447 -13.52 -8.08 -44.44
C TRP A 447 -12.06 -7.69 -44.26
N LEU A 448 -11.32 -7.27 -45.30
CA LEU A 448 -9.96 -6.74 -45.16
C LEU A 448 -9.91 -5.41 -44.40
N LYS A 449 -10.98 -4.61 -44.37
CA LYS A 449 -11.09 -3.38 -43.57
C LYS A 449 -11.45 -3.65 -42.11
N ILE A 450 -12.35 -4.61 -41.85
CA ILE A 450 -12.68 -5.11 -40.50
C ILE A 450 -11.49 -5.89 -39.93
N LEU A 451 -10.86 -6.76 -40.73
CA LEU A 451 -9.57 -7.37 -40.43
C LEU A 451 -8.55 -6.26 -40.26
N LYS A 452 -8.33 -5.28 -41.15
CA LYS A 452 -7.41 -4.15 -40.90
C LYS A 452 -7.68 -3.43 -39.58
N TYR A 453 -8.93 -3.25 -39.16
CA TYR A 453 -9.28 -2.58 -37.90
C TYR A 453 -9.01 -3.48 -36.67
N VAL A 454 -9.33 -4.77 -36.77
CA VAL A 454 -8.97 -5.82 -35.80
C VAL A 454 -7.46 -6.13 -35.82
N HIS A 455 -6.78 -5.88 -36.94
CA HIS A 455 -5.38 -6.18 -37.25
C HIS A 455 -4.47 -4.99 -36.90
N LEU A 456 -5.00 -3.75 -36.94
CA LEU A 456 -4.49 -2.58 -36.24
C LEU A 456 -4.53 -2.76 -34.71
N THR A 457 -5.37 -3.68 -34.22
CA THR A 457 -5.36 -4.12 -32.80
C THR A 457 -4.55 -5.40 -32.56
N LEU A 458 -4.35 -6.26 -33.57
CA LEU A 458 -3.73 -7.60 -33.45
C LEU A 458 -3.03 -7.99 -34.79
N GLY A 459 -1.77 -7.59 -35.01
CA GLY A 459 -1.09 -7.82 -36.31
C GLY A 459 -0.36 -9.17 -36.49
N SER A 460 0.12 -9.42 -37.72
CA SER A 460 0.89 -10.61 -38.12
C SER A 460 2.37 -10.54 -37.70
N ARG A 461 2.97 -11.69 -37.41
CA ARG A 461 4.28 -11.84 -36.73
C ARG A 461 5.45 -11.09 -37.39
N GLU A 462 5.60 -11.07 -38.71
CA GLU A 462 6.83 -10.59 -39.37
C GLU A 462 6.79 -9.11 -39.75
N GLU A 463 5.64 -8.63 -40.23
CA GLU A 463 5.45 -7.20 -40.54
C GLU A 463 5.27 -6.38 -39.25
N LEU A 464 4.65 -6.96 -38.21
CA LEU A 464 4.51 -6.30 -36.92
C LEU A 464 5.83 -6.28 -36.14
N VAL A 465 6.70 -7.30 -36.19
CA VAL A 465 8.03 -7.19 -35.55
C VAL A 465 8.90 -6.15 -36.25
N SER A 466 8.83 -6.04 -37.59
CA SER A 466 9.53 -5.01 -38.35
C SER A 466 8.99 -3.60 -38.07
N PHE A 467 7.66 -3.41 -38.17
CA PHE A 467 7.00 -2.15 -37.91
C PHE A 467 7.10 -1.74 -36.43
N TYR A 468 6.98 -2.66 -35.47
CA TYR A 468 7.05 -2.38 -34.04
C TYR A 468 8.50 -2.17 -33.58
N ARG A 469 9.51 -2.84 -34.16
CA ARG A 469 10.92 -2.46 -33.96
C ARG A 469 11.24 -1.10 -34.56
N LYS A 470 10.71 -0.79 -35.74
CA LYS A 470 10.90 0.51 -36.41
C LYS A 470 10.10 1.64 -35.74
N PHE A 471 8.90 1.36 -35.22
CA PHE A 471 8.05 2.30 -34.47
C PHE A 471 8.54 2.47 -33.04
N LEU A 472 9.02 1.42 -32.35
CA LEU A 472 9.71 1.56 -31.07
C LEU A 472 11.03 2.28 -31.27
N SER A 473 11.80 2.01 -32.32
CA SER A 473 13.00 2.78 -32.67
C SER A 473 12.70 4.25 -32.98
N ILE A 474 11.66 4.58 -33.75
CA ILE A 474 11.28 5.97 -34.04
C ILE A 474 10.72 6.66 -32.79
N LYS A 475 9.91 5.95 -31.99
CA LYS A 475 9.33 6.49 -30.76
C LYS A 475 10.38 6.62 -29.65
N GLU A 476 11.33 5.70 -29.57
CA GLU A 476 12.51 5.79 -28.71
C GLU A 476 13.46 6.86 -29.21
N ASN A 477 13.68 7.03 -30.51
CA ASN A 477 14.55 8.09 -31.05
C ASN A 477 13.94 9.48 -30.89
N ILE A 478 12.65 9.69 -31.20
CA ILE A 478 11.94 10.96 -30.90
C ILE A 478 11.87 11.20 -29.38
N PHE A 479 11.75 10.15 -28.58
CA PHE A 479 11.77 10.23 -27.12
C PHE A 479 13.17 10.47 -26.56
N LEU A 480 14.22 9.91 -27.16
CA LEU A 480 15.63 10.05 -26.77
C LEU A 480 16.19 11.40 -27.22
N GLU A 481 15.82 11.91 -28.40
CA GLU A 481 16.09 13.28 -28.84
C GLU A 481 15.39 14.32 -27.96
N LYS A 482 14.15 14.05 -27.54
CA LYS A 482 13.46 14.89 -26.54
C LYS A 482 14.09 14.74 -25.15
N LYS A 483 14.48 13.54 -24.72
CA LYS A 483 15.12 13.25 -23.43
C LYS A 483 16.54 13.82 -23.33
N ALA A 484 17.29 13.89 -24.43
CA ALA A 484 18.61 14.49 -24.49
C ALA A 484 18.57 16.02 -24.28
N ASN A 485 17.42 16.65 -24.54
CA ASN A 485 17.22 18.09 -24.39
C ASN A 485 16.27 18.50 -23.25
N HIS A 486 15.58 17.56 -22.59
CA HIS A 486 14.66 17.86 -21.48
C HIS A 486 15.38 17.78 -20.14
N GLN A 487 15.63 18.95 -19.56
CA GLN A 487 16.08 19.10 -18.20
C GLN A 487 15.08 18.44 -17.24
N PHE A 488 15.54 17.53 -16.38
CA PHE A 488 14.71 16.90 -15.36
C PHE A 488 14.14 17.96 -14.41
N ILE A 489 12.83 18.14 -14.44
CA ILE A 489 12.12 19.08 -13.57
C ILE A 489 11.94 18.45 -12.18
N SER A 490 12.66 18.95 -11.17
CA SER A 490 12.46 18.48 -9.78
C SER A 490 11.06 18.83 -9.26
N THR A 491 10.60 18.18 -8.18
CA THR A 491 9.30 18.53 -7.57
C THR A 491 9.22 19.99 -7.13
N LEU A 492 10.30 20.51 -6.56
CA LEU A 492 10.35 21.90 -6.12
C LEU A 492 10.29 22.85 -7.31
N GLU A 493 10.97 22.49 -8.39
CA GLU A 493 10.96 23.24 -9.65
C GLU A 493 9.58 23.22 -10.30
N LEU A 494 8.91 22.07 -10.38
CA LEU A 494 7.53 21.98 -10.87
C LEU A 494 6.61 22.94 -10.09
N ILE A 495 6.69 22.94 -8.75
CA ILE A 495 5.84 23.82 -7.93
C ILE A 495 6.13 25.29 -8.23
N ASN A 496 7.41 25.68 -8.35
CA ASN A 496 7.78 27.06 -8.66
C ASN A 496 7.37 27.47 -10.08
N LEU A 497 7.51 26.58 -11.07
CA LEU A 497 7.07 26.82 -12.44
C LEU A 497 5.54 26.96 -12.51
N LEU A 498 4.80 26.12 -11.76
CA LEU A 498 3.35 26.26 -11.64
C LEU A 498 2.94 27.59 -11.02
N ILE A 499 3.62 28.05 -9.98
CA ILE A 499 3.39 29.37 -9.38
C ILE A 499 3.56 30.47 -10.44
N ASN A 500 4.69 30.46 -11.14
CA ASN A 500 5.02 31.48 -12.13
C ASN A 500 4.02 31.51 -13.31
N GLU A 501 3.57 30.34 -13.79
CA GLU A 501 2.57 30.28 -14.86
C GLU A 501 1.19 30.72 -14.39
N LEU A 502 0.81 30.34 -13.16
CA LEU A 502 -0.51 30.68 -12.62
C LEU A 502 -0.63 32.17 -12.31
N GLU A 503 0.43 32.82 -11.82
CA GLU A 503 0.47 34.27 -11.58
C GLU A 503 0.13 35.10 -12.83
N LYS A 504 0.38 34.58 -14.03
CA LYS A 504 0.08 35.24 -15.30
C LYS A 504 -1.40 35.21 -15.66
N VAL A 505 -2.14 34.20 -15.19
CA VAL A 505 -3.51 33.91 -15.65
C VAL A 505 -4.58 34.11 -14.58
N ILE A 506 -4.21 34.09 -13.30
CA ILE A 506 -5.19 34.23 -12.22
C ILE A 506 -5.55 35.70 -11.96
N PRO A 507 -6.82 35.97 -11.57
CA PRO A 507 -7.24 37.31 -11.17
C PRO A 507 -6.38 37.93 -10.06
N TYR A 508 -6.08 39.22 -10.20
CA TYR A 508 -5.18 39.98 -9.31
C TYR A 508 -5.62 39.96 -7.83
N ASN A 509 -6.92 39.80 -7.57
CA ASN A 509 -7.48 39.70 -6.21
C ASN A 509 -7.17 38.38 -5.50
N LEU A 510 -6.71 37.35 -6.21
CA LEU A 510 -6.27 36.08 -5.62
C LEU A 510 -4.78 36.09 -5.26
N LEU A 511 -4.03 37.08 -5.75
CA LEU A 511 -2.63 37.26 -5.42
C LEU A 511 -2.46 38.05 -4.12
N SER A 512 -1.38 37.78 -3.39
CA SER A 512 -1.08 38.44 -2.10
C SER A 512 0.25 39.19 -2.15
N LYS A 513 0.33 40.36 -1.51
CA LYS A 513 1.61 41.07 -1.33
C LYS A 513 2.39 40.41 -0.20
N LYS A 514 3.68 40.14 -0.42
CA LYS A 514 4.57 39.62 0.63
C LYS A 514 4.94 40.74 1.62
N ASN A 515 5.28 41.91 1.09
CA ASN A 515 5.59 43.15 1.80
C ASN A 515 5.02 44.36 1.02
N PHE A 516 4.88 45.52 1.69
CA PHE A 516 4.54 46.77 1.02
C PHE A 516 5.59 47.08 -0.06
N GLY A 517 5.15 47.29 -1.30
CA GLY A 517 6.03 47.51 -2.47
C GLY A 517 6.53 46.24 -3.18
N SER A 518 6.30 45.03 -2.65
CA SER A 518 6.65 43.79 -3.35
C SER A 518 5.65 43.46 -4.49
N PRO A 519 6.09 42.76 -5.55
CA PRO A 519 5.17 42.23 -6.55
C PRO A 519 4.13 41.31 -5.90
N LEU A 520 2.96 41.22 -6.53
CA LEU A 520 1.93 40.29 -6.10
C LEU A 520 2.34 38.87 -6.43
N ILE A 521 2.31 37.99 -5.41
CA ILE A 521 2.76 36.61 -5.50
C ILE A 521 1.60 35.68 -5.14
N LEU A 522 1.52 34.56 -5.86
CA LEU A 522 0.61 33.47 -5.56
C LEU A 522 1.12 32.70 -4.32
N SER A 523 0.41 32.85 -3.20
CA SER A 523 0.78 32.15 -1.96
C SER A 523 0.57 30.64 -2.06
N ASP A 524 1.35 29.84 -1.29
CA ASP A 524 1.14 28.39 -1.15
C ASP A 524 -0.30 28.04 -0.75
N LYS A 525 -0.95 28.90 0.03
CA LYS A 525 -2.36 28.77 0.45
C LYS A 525 -3.30 28.90 -0.74
N THR A 526 -3.11 29.93 -1.56
CA THR A 526 -3.92 30.15 -2.76
C THR A 526 -3.68 29.05 -3.78
N LEU A 527 -2.41 28.64 -4.01
CA LEU A 527 -2.11 27.52 -4.91
C LEU A 527 -2.75 26.23 -4.42
N SER A 528 -2.65 25.91 -3.12
CA SER A 528 -3.32 24.74 -2.56
C SER A 528 -4.82 24.76 -2.82
N SER A 529 -5.47 25.93 -2.64
CA SER A 529 -6.88 26.09 -2.97
C SER A 529 -7.13 25.81 -4.45
N LEU A 530 -6.40 26.45 -5.37
CA LEU A 530 -6.56 26.27 -6.82
C LEU A 530 -6.45 24.79 -7.26
N LEU A 531 -5.63 24.01 -6.56
CA LEU A 531 -5.43 22.58 -6.80
C LEU A 531 -6.46 21.68 -6.07
N GLY A 532 -7.49 22.26 -5.47
CA GLY A 532 -8.53 21.52 -4.74
C GLY A 532 -8.06 20.93 -3.42
N LYS A 533 -7.05 21.52 -2.78
CA LYS A 533 -6.42 21.00 -1.56
C LYS A 533 -6.56 21.94 -0.37
N GLY A 534 -6.46 21.35 0.83
CA GLY A 534 -6.39 22.12 2.06
C GLY A 534 -5.19 23.08 2.06
N TYR A 535 -5.33 24.23 2.72
CA TYR A 535 -4.41 25.38 2.64
C TYR A 535 -2.91 25.11 2.96
N LYS A 536 -2.58 23.98 3.60
CA LYS A 536 -1.20 23.57 3.93
C LYS A 536 -0.60 22.58 2.93
N HIS A 537 -1.33 22.17 1.89
CA HIS A 537 -0.90 21.09 1.01
C HIS A 537 0.41 21.42 0.30
N ILE A 538 0.45 22.52 -0.46
CA ILE A 538 1.65 22.93 -1.20
C ILE A 538 2.80 23.24 -0.27
N PHE A 539 2.53 23.86 0.88
CA PHE A 539 3.55 24.07 1.90
C PHE A 539 4.21 22.76 2.34
N LYS A 540 3.43 21.68 2.56
CA LYS A 540 3.95 20.35 2.86
C LYS A 540 4.73 19.78 1.68
N GLN A 541 4.20 19.87 0.46
CA GLN A 541 4.86 19.39 -0.75
C GLN A 541 6.23 20.05 -0.94
N ARG A 542 6.33 21.38 -0.80
CA ARG A 542 7.61 22.10 -0.84
C ARG A 542 8.57 21.69 0.28
N LYS A 543 8.05 21.41 1.48
CA LYS A 543 8.87 20.90 2.59
C LYS A 543 9.49 19.54 2.25
N TYR A 544 8.71 18.63 1.66
CA TYR A 544 9.19 17.31 1.24
C TYR A 544 10.09 17.39 0.00
N ALA A 545 9.78 18.27 -0.95
CA ALA A 545 10.56 18.53 -2.15
C ALA A 545 11.93 19.18 -1.91
N LYS A 546 12.30 19.43 -0.64
CA LYS A 546 13.70 19.72 -0.28
C LYS A 546 14.59 18.50 -0.46
N ASP A 547 14.02 17.30 -0.36
CA ASP A 547 14.66 16.06 -0.79
C ASP A 547 14.56 15.98 -2.33
N PRO A 548 15.70 15.96 -3.07
CA PRO A 548 15.70 15.89 -4.52
C PRO A 548 15.09 14.59 -5.07
N LEU A 549 14.98 13.54 -4.26
CA LEU A 549 14.34 12.27 -4.61
C LEU A 549 12.82 12.26 -4.39
N TYR A 550 12.27 13.30 -3.75
CA TYR A 550 10.83 13.37 -3.51
C TYR A 550 10.08 13.58 -4.83
N ILE A 551 9.16 12.67 -5.14
CA ILE A 551 8.33 12.68 -6.35
C ILE A 551 6.86 12.77 -5.94
N ILE A 552 6.08 13.62 -6.64
CA ILE A 552 4.63 13.73 -6.42
C ILE A 552 3.94 12.52 -7.06
N ALA A 553 3.04 11.86 -6.33
CA ALA A 553 2.26 10.73 -6.85
C ALA A 553 1.43 11.10 -8.09
N PHE A 554 1.32 10.14 -9.02
CA PHE A 554 0.60 10.28 -10.28
C PHE A 554 -0.85 10.72 -10.06
N ASP A 555 -1.57 10.06 -9.15
CA ASP A 555 -2.96 10.41 -8.84
C ASP A 555 -3.12 11.86 -8.32
N LEU A 556 -2.12 12.39 -7.63
CA LEU A 556 -2.12 13.75 -7.09
C LEU A 556 -1.92 14.76 -8.21
N LEU A 557 -1.02 14.47 -9.14
CA LEU A 557 -0.80 15.29 -10.34
C LEU A 557 -2.02 15.28 -11.26
N LEU A 558 -2.70 14.13 -11.38
CA LEU A 558 -3.94 14.01 -12.13
C LEU A 558 -5.05 14.84 -11.47
N GLU A 559 -5.21 14.75 -10.15
CA GLU A 559 -6.17 15.60 -9.41
C GLU A 559 -5.84 17.08 -9.56
N TRP A 560 -4.56 17.48 -9.45
CA TRP A 560 -4.13 18.85 -9.70
C TRP A 560 -4.55 19.33 -11.09
N SER A 561 -4.33 18.51 -12.11
CA SER A 561 -4.71 18.79 -13.49
C SER A 561 -6.22 19.00 -13.64
N ILE A 562 -7.04 18.13 -13.03
CA ILE A 562 -8.50 18.24 -13.05
C ILE A 562 -8.95 19.56 -12.40
N TRP A 563 -8.41 19.91 -11.24
CA TRP A 563 -8.79 21.12 -10.52
C TRP A 563 -8.35 22.41 -11.23
N LEU A 564 -7.14 22.44 -11.78
CA LEU A 564 -6.68 23.58 -12.58
C LEU A 564 -7.57 23.80 -13.79
N ARG A 565 -7.90 22.72 -14.51
CA ARG A 565 -8.81 22.77 -15.66
C ARG A 565 -10.20 23.26 -15.25
N ALA A 566 -10.75 22.74 -14.16
CA ALA A 566 -12.08 23.12 -13.67
C ALA A 566 -12.16 24.59 -13.26
N ARG A 567 -11.09 25.16 -12.69
CA ARG A 567 -11.11 26.55 -12.16
C ARG A 567 -10.69 27.61 -13.16
N LEU A 568 -9.78 27.28 -14.08
CA LEU A 568 -9.16 28.27 -14.97
C LEU A 568 -9.50 28.02 -16.45
N GLY A 569 -10.20 26.92 -16.76
CA GLY A 569 -10.56 26.56 -18.13
C GLY A 569 -9.34 26.53 -19.06
N ARG A 570 -9.45 27.19 -20.22
CA ARG A 570 -8.38 27.27 -21.23
C ARG A 570 -7.10 27.92 -20.70
N SER A 571 -7.22 28.85 -19.75
CA SER A 571 -6.06 29.55 -19.19
C SER A 571 -5.13 28.64 -18.37
N SER A 572 -5.56 27.42 -18.03
CA SER A 572 -4.71 26.43 -17.36
C SER A 572 -3.71 25.72 -18.28
N TYR A 573 -3.78 25.89 -19.61
CA TYR A 573 -3.06 25.05 -20.58
C TYR A 573 -1.56 24.90 -20.27
N ARG A 574 -0.85 26.01 -20.03
CA ARG A 574 0.59 25.97 -19.71
C ARG A 574 0.89 25.24 -18.39
N SER A 575 0.05 25.41 -17.38
CA SER A 575 0.18 24.68 -16.11
C SER A 575 -0.07 23.18 -16.28
N LEU A 576 -1.03 22.80 -17.13
CA LEU A 576 -1.30 21.40 -17.46
C LEU A 576 -0.15 20.76 -18.26
N GLU A 577 0.45 21.52 -19.17
CA GLU A 577 1.65 21.13 -19.92
C GLU A 577 2.81 20.84 -18.96
N LEU A 578 3.08 21.73 -17.99
CA LEU A 578 4.11 21.50 -16.95
C LEU A 578 3.87 20.23 -16.14
N ILE A 579 2.63 19.98 -15.68
CA ILE A 579 2.28 18.77 -14.94
C ILE A 579 2.49 17.53 -15.82
N SER A 580 2.07 17.59 -17.08
CA SER A 580 2.22 16.47 -18.03
C SER A 580 3.69 16.18 -18.32
N THR A 581 4.51 17.20 -18.53
CA THR A 581 5.97 17.06 -18.72
C THR A 581 6.61 16.43 -17.49
N TYR A 582 6.27 16.89 -16.28
CA TYR A 582 6.75 16.25 -15.06
C TYR A 582 6.30 14.78 -14.97
N MET A 583 5.03 14.48 -15.29
CA MET A 583 4.53 13.11 -15.29
C MET A 583 5.29 12.21 -16.28
N LEU A 584 5.68 12.75 -17.44
CA LEU A 584 6.46 12.04 -18.44
C LEU A 584 7.90 11.81 -17.98
N ASN A 585 8.54 12.83 -17.38
CA ASN A 585 9.91 12.73 -16.85
C ASN A 585 10.06 11.59 -15.83
N TYR A 586 9.01 11.34 -15.04
CA TYR A 586 9.01 10.33 -13.99
C TYR A 586 8.18 9.09 -14.33
N ARG A 587 7.68 8.91 -15.56
CA ARG A 587 6.67 7.88 -15.90
C ARG A 587 7.00 6.47 -15.40
N LYS A 588 8.28 6.06 -15.41
CA LYS A 588 8.73 4.75 -14.92
C LYS A 588 8.78 4.64 -13.38
N ASN A 589 8.88 5.77 -12.68
CA ASN A 589 9.16 5.88 -11.25
C ASN A 589 8.09 6.67 -10.47
N LEU A 590 6.98 7.06 -11.11
CA LEU A 590 5.90 7.78 -10.44
C LEU A 590 5.17 6.81 -9.51
N PRO A 591 5.02 7.15 -8.23
CA PRO A 591 4.13 6.39 -7.38
C PRO A 591 2.70 6.54 -7.89
N ILE A 592 2.07 5.42 -8.25
CA ILE A 592 0.79 5.41 -8.96
C ILE A 592 -0.33 6.01 -8.08
N SER A 593 -0.24 5.89 -6.74
CA SER A 593 -1.24 6.44 -5.82
C SER A 593 -0.70 6.98 -4.48
N ARG A 594 -1.44 7.95 -3.93
CA ARG A 594 -1.41 8.41 -2.53
C ARG A 594 -2.03 7.42 -1.55
N SER A 595 -2.65 6.33 -1.99
CA SER A 595 -3.08 5.29 -1.05
C SER A 595 -1.88 4.95 -0.19
N ASN A 596 -2.06 4.99 1.14
CA ASN A 596 -0.96 4.71 2.06
C ASN A 596 -0.34 3.34 1.78
N ASP A 597 -1.11 2.45 1.17
CA ASP A 597 -0.69 1.10 0.80
C ASP A 597 0.36 1.16 -0.32
N MET A 598 0.22 2.05 -1.31
CA MET A 598 1.32 2.25 -2.27
C MET A 598 2.56 2.91 -1.67
N GLN A 599 2.39 3.87 -0.75
CA GLN A 599 3.55 4.45 -0.05
C GLN A 599 4.29 3.39 0.78
N LEU A 600 3.57 2.41 1.31
CA LEU A 600 4.17 1.28 1.99
C LEU A 600 5.11 0.52 1.05
N TYR A 601 4.65 0.13 -0.14
CA TYR A 601 5.47 -0.60 -1.12
C TYR A 601 6.66 0.21 -1.66
N LEU A 602 6.57 1.54 -1.73
CA LEU A 602 7.72 2.37 -2.10
C LEU A 602 8.85 2.30 -1.07
N HIS A 603 8.51 2.35 0.21
CA HIS A 603 9.48 2.33 1.30
C HIS A 603 9.88 0.91 1.72
N HIS A 604 9.01 -0.06 1.44
CA HIS A 604 9.07 -1.46 1.86
C HIS A 604 8.59 -2.37 0.71
N PRO A 605 9.34 -2.46 -0.40
CA PRO A 605 8.90 -3.21 -1.59
C PRO A 605 8.67 -4.70 -1.36
N HIS A 606 9.28 -5.26 -0.30
CA HIS A 606 9.19 -6.68 0.03
C HIS A 606 8.21 -6.97 1.18
N ILE A 607 7.35 -6.03 1.57
CA ILE A 607 6.48 -6.22 2.74
C ILE A 607 5.51 -7.40 2.57
N HIS A 608 5.46 -8.25 3.60
CA HIS A 608 4.52 -9.37 3.70
C HIS A 608 3.28 -8.94 4.49
N GLU A 609 2.30 -8.33 3.82
CA GLU A 609 1.10 -7.80 4.47
C GLU A 609 0.23 -8.87 5.15
N ASP A 610 0.30 -10.11 4.67
CA ASP A 610 -0.44 -11.28 5.18
C ASP A 610 0.37 -12.08 6.23
N TYR A 611 1.47 -11.54 6.75
CA TYR A 611 2.35 -12.22 7.71
C TYR A 611 1.59 -12.80 8.91
N PHE A 612 0.57 -12.08 9.40
CA PHE A 612 -0.26 -12.50 10.53
C PHE A 612 -1.54 -13.24 10.14
N ARG A 613 -1.85 -13.42 8.85
CA ARG A 613 -3.05 -14.13 8.38
C ARG A 613 -3.11 -15.56 8.90
N GLN A 614 -1.95 -16.24 8.93
CA GLN A 614 -1.80 -17.58 9.50
C GLN A 614 -0.53 -17.66 10.35
N ILE A 615 -0.70 -18.12 11.59
CA ILE A 615 0.39 -18.29 12.56
C ILE A 615 0.83 -19.75 12.55
N ASN A 616 1.59 -20.14 11.54
CA ASN A 616 2.05 -21.51 11.30
C ASN A 616 3.54 -21.73 11.63
N THR A 617 4.29 -20.68 11.97
CA THR A 617 5.71 -20.78 12.36
C THR A 617 5.96 -20.26 13.76
N LYS A 618 7.00 -20.77 14.42
CA LYS A 618 7.43 -20.29 15.74
C LYS A 618 7.78 -18.79 15.71
N GLU A 619 8.40 -18.30 14.64
CA GLU A 619 8.75 -16.89 14.52
C GLU A 619 7.50 -16.00 14.43
N LYS A 620 6.50 -16.36 13.61
CA LYS A 620 5.21 -15.67 13.54
C LYS A 620 4.51 -15.64 14.91
N ALA A 621 4.47 -16.78 15.61
CA ALA A 621 3.87 -16.88 16.94
C ALA A 621 4.59 -15.98 17.96
N TYR A 622 5.93 -15.97 17.93
CA TYR A 622 6.76 -15.13 18.79
C TYR A 622 6.44 -13.65 18.56
N PHE A 623 6.47 -13.19 17.31
CA PHE A 623 6.21 -11.79 17.01
C PHE A 623 4.78 -11.38 17.29
N LEU A 624 3.79 -12.26 17.08
CA LEU A 624 2.42 -12.02 17.49
C LEU A 624 2.33 -11.78 19.01
N GLY A 625 2.94 -12.65 19.81
CA GLY A 625 3.00 -12.49 21.27
C GLY A 625 3.69 -11.19 21.69
N PHE A 626 4.81 -10.87 21.04
CA PHE A 626 5.55 -9.63 21.27
C PHE A 626 4.71 -8.40 20.89
N PHE A 627 3.89 -8.48 19.85
CA PHE A 627 2.97 -7.43 19.43
C PHE A 627 1.81 -7.26 20.41
N PHE A 628 1.29 -8.35 20.98
CA PHE A 628 0.28 -8.29 22.06
C PHE A 628 0.80 -7.60 23.32
N ALA A 629 2.11 -7.66 23.55
CA ALA A 629 2.79 -6.83 24.51
C ALA A 629 2.95 -5.41 23.95
N ASP A 630 4.01 -5.13 23.20
CA ASP A 630 4.48 -3.76 22.90
C ASP A 630 3.93 -3.14 21.61
N GLY A 631 3.07 -3.83 20.88
CA GLY A 631 2.46 -3.36 19.65
C GLY A 631 1.39 -2.29 19.86
N THR A 632 1.16 -1.48 18.83
CA THR A 632 0.07 -0.50 18.76
C THR A 632 -0.42 -0.38 17.32
N ILE A 633 -1.74 -0.34 17.15
CA ILE A 633 -2.41 0.04 15.90
C ILE A 633 -3.16 1.35 16.16
N ILE A 634 -2.89 2.37 15.34
CA ILE A 634 -3.54 3.68 15.39
C ILE A 634 -4.46 3.80 14.18
N GLY A 635 -5.76 4.04 14.44
CA GLY A 635 -6.78 4.01 13.39
C GLY A 635 -6.99 2.59 12.87
N LYS A 636 -7.20 2.46 11.55
CA LYS A 636 -7.46 1.15 10.91
C LYS A 636 -6.23 0.47 10.29
N ARG A 637 -5.10 1.18 10.19
CA ARG A 637 -3.96 0.72 9.36
C ARG A 637 -2.57 1.01 9.92
N ARG A 638 -2.39 2.02 10.79
CA ARG A 638 -1.04 2.43 11.20
C ARG A 638 -0.54 1.50 12.30
N ILE A 639 0.45 0.69 11.98
CA ILE A 639 1.06 -0.29 12.87
C ILE A 639 2.34 0.32 13.44
N SER A 640 2.60 0.10 14.72
CA SER A 640 3.77 0.62 15.40
C SER A 640 4.23 -0.33 16.49
N LEU A 641 5.54 -0.57 16.56
CA LEU A 641 6.17 -1.38 17.60
C LEU A 641 7.17 -0.49 18.33
N TYR A 642 7.05 -0.41 19.66
CA TYR A 642 7.86 0.45 20.51
C TYR A 642 8.62 -0.38 21.52
N LEU A 643 9.95 -0.38 21.45
CA LEU A 643 10.78 -1.07 22.43
C LEU A 643 11.58 -0.05 23.25
N SER A 644 11.31 -0.01 24.56
CA SER A 644 12.09 0.82 25.49
C SER A 644 13.54 0.35 25.49
N ALA A 645 14.45 1.19 25.03
CA ALA A 645 15.88 0.96 25.09
C ALA A 645 16.42 1.63 26.35
N ASN A 646 16.87 0.84 27.32
CA ASN A 646 17.92 1.35 28.19
C ASN A 646 19.17 1.51 27.30
N LEU A 647 19.95 2.58 27.45
CA LEU A 647 21.18 2.77 26.67
C LEU A 647 22.11 1.54 26.73
N LYS A 648 22.14 0.84 27.86
CA LYS A 648 22.89 -0.42 28.03
C LYS A 648 22.43 -1.56 27.10
N TYR A 649 21.18 -1.52 26.67
CA TYR A 649 20.48 -2.62 26.00
C TYR A 649 20.00 -2.27 24.59
N ILE A 650 20.36 -1.09 24.09
CA ILE A 650 19.89 -0.57 22.80
C ILE A 650 20.24 -1.51 21.64
N LYS A 651 21.48 -2.04 21.61
CA LYS A 651 21.94 -2.95 20.54
C LYS A 651 21.13 -4.26 20.49
N SER A 652 20.89 -4.91 21.62
CA SER A 652 20.11 -6.16 21.65
C SER A 652 18.65 -5.93 21.29
N ASN A 653 18.07 -4.80 21.71
CA ASN A 653 16.71 -4.43 21.35
C ASN A 653 16.59 -4.09 19.85
N GLN A 654 17.62 -3.45 19.28
CA GLN A 654 17.70 -3.14 17.86
C GLN A 654 17.73 -4.40 17.01
N GLN A 655 18.55 -5.39 17.38
CA GLN A 655 18.59 -6.69 16.68
C GLN A 655 17.21 -7.36 16.62
N LEU A 656 16.40 -7.27 17.69
CA LEU A 656 15.05 -7.81 17.65
C LEU A 656 14.15 -7.07 16.65
N ILE A 657 14.20 -5.73 16.64
CA ILE A 657 13.43 -4.91 15.70
C ILE A 657 13.90 -5.17 14.27
N PHE A 658 15.19 -5.34 14.02
CA PHE A 658 15.73 -5.66 12.69
C PHE A 658 15.31 -7.05 12.23
N ARG A 659 15.30 -8.04 13.12
CA ARG A 659 14.73 -9.36 12.82
C ARG A 659 13.25 -9.30 12.51
N PHE A 660 12.50 -8.49 13.25
CA PHE A 660 11.09 -8.25 12.93
C PHE A 660 10.96 -7.64 11.53
N CYS A 661 11.71 -6.57 11.24
CA CYS A 661 11.71 -5.94 9.92
C CYS A 661 12.02 -6.94 8.81
N LYS A 662 13.06 -7.77 8.96
CA LYS A 662 13.40 -8.84 8.02
C LYS A 662 12.25 -9.83 7.84
N ALA A 663 11.65 -10.30 8.93
CA ALA A 663 10.59 -11.31 8.89
C ALA A 663 9.33 -10.83 8.16
N ILE A 664 9.03 -9.52 8.21
CA ILE A 664 7.85 -8.94 7.55
C ILE A 664 8.18 -8.13 6.29
N GLY A 665 9.45 -8.16 5.83
CA GLY A 665 9.88 -7.44 4.62
C GLY A 665 9.91 -5.91 4.74
N LEU A 666 10.02 -5.37 5.95
CA LEU A 666 10.25 -3.94 6.15
C LEU A 666 11.73 -3.58 5.97
N ASN A 667 11.95 -2.39 5.42
CA ASN A 667 13.28 -1.80 5.33
C ASN A 667 13.74 -1.29 6.72
N PRO A 668 14.83 -1.83 7.29
CA PRO A 668 15.32 -1.44 8.62
C PRO A 668 15.81 0.01 8.72
N ASN A 669 16.05 0.71 7.59
CA ASN A 669 16.45 2.12 7.57
C ASN A 669 15.36 3.06 8.10
N TYR A 670 14.11 2.60 8.16
CA TYR A 670 12.97 3.33 8.73
C TYR A 670 12.76 3.07 10.22
N VAL A 671 13.71 2.40 10.89
CA VAL A 671 13.73 2.27 12.35
C VAL A 671 14.17 3.59 12.98
N ASP A 672 13.27 4.18 13.76
CA ASP A 672 13.44 5.43 14.47
C ASP A 672 14.03 5.21 15.88
N TYR A 673 14.91 6.13 16.28
CA TYR A 673 15.36 6.29 17.66
C TYR A 673 14.65 7.49 18.28
N VAL A 674 13.73 7.23 19.22
CA VAL A 674 12.89 8.25 19.81
C VAL A 674 13.32 8.52 21.25
N HIS A 675 13.54 9.79 21.57
CA HIS A 675 13.79 10.26 22.93
C HIS A 675 12.51 10.89 23.48
N ARG A 676 12.01 10.41 24.62
CA ARG A 676 10.85 10.99 25.29
C ARG A 676 11.22 11.43 26.70
N LEU A 677 10.97 12.71 26.97
CA LEU A 677 11.00 13.27 28.31
C LEU A 677 9.74 12.85 29.07
N THR A 678 9.92 12.21 30.22
CA THR A 678 8.83 11.95 31.15
C THR A 678 9.14 12.62 32.48
N LYS A 679 8.24 13.50 32.93
CA LYS A 679 8.30 14.08 34.27
C LYS A 679 7.59 13.14 35.23
N ASP A 680 8.32 12.66 36.24
CA ASP A 680 7.73 11.92 37.35
C ASP A 680 7.97 12.65 38.68
N LYS A 681 7.54 12.04 39.79
CA LYS A 681 7.75 12.61 41.14
C LYS A 681 9.23 12.79 41.51
N LYS A 682 10.15 12.15 40.79
CA LYS A 682 11.61 12.20 41.01
C LYS A 682 12.33 13.15 40.03
N GLY A 683 11.61 13.81 39.13
CA GLY A 683 12.17 14.77 38.18
C GLY A 683 11.92 14.40 36.72
N ILE A 684 12.72 14.99 35.82
CA ILE A 684 12.64 14.73 34.39
C ILE A 684 13.55 13.54 34.06
N ARG A 685 12.97 12.49 33.46
CA ARG A 685 13.69 11.30 32.98
C ARG A 685 13.67 11.25 31.46
N TYR A 686 14.82 10.98 30.86
CA TYR A 686 14.94 10.66 29.44
C TYR A 686 14.73 9.17 29.24
N ASN A 687 13.72 8.80 28.45
CA ASN A 687 13.53 7.44 28.00
C ASN A 687 13.91 7.35 26.52
N HIS A 688 14.69 6.35 26.18
CA HIS A 688 15.07 6.05 24.80
C HIS A 688 14.20 4.90 24.29
N PHE A 689 13.72 5.01 23.07
CA PHE A 689 12.91 3.98 22.42
C PHE A 689 13.48 3.71 21.04
N ILE A 690 13.44 2.44 20.65
CA ILE A 690 13.56 2.03 19.26
C ILE A 690 12.14 1.80 18.77
N LYS A 691 11.82 2.36 17.62
CA LYS A 691 10.47 2.38 17.08
C LYS A 691 10.50 2.05 15.60
N ILE A 692 9.62 1.17 15.17
CA ILE A 692 9.27 1.01 13.76
C ILE A 692 7.80 1.35 13.57
N SER A 693 7.45 2.02 12.49
CA SER A 693 6.07 2.38 12.17
C SER A 693 5.82 2.40 10.69
N PHE A 694 4.73 1.75 10.30
CA PHE A 694 4.30 1.61 8.90
C PHE A 694 2.77 1.57 8.86
N SER A 695 2.17 1.55 7.67
CA SER A 695 0.72 1.47 7.51
C SER A 695 0.34 0.32 6.58
N SER A 696 -0.36 -0.68 7.09
CA SER A 696 -0.96 -1.77 6.32
C SER A 696 -2.34 -2.06 6.90
N GLU A 697 -3.38 -1.92 6.08
CA GLU A 697 -4.75 -2.23 6.50
C GLU A 697 -4.96 -3.74 6.63
N THR A 698 -4.39 -4.52 5.71
CA THR A 698 -4.42 -5.99 5.71
C THR A 698 -3.84 -6.56 7.00
N MET A 699 -2.60 -6.19 7.33
CA MET A 699 -1.92 -6.69 8.53
C MET A 699 -2.61 -6.22 9.81
N ALA A 700 -3.16 -5.01 9.83
CA ALA A 700 -3.92 -4.51 10.97
C ALA A 700 -5.21 -5.32 11.17
N LYS A 701 -5.91 -5.64 10.08
CA LYS A 701 -7.11 -6.49 10.09
C LYS A 701 -6.78 -7.89 10.59
N ASP A 702 -5.72 -8.53 10.09
CA ASP A 702 -5.28 -9.85 10.56
C ASP A 702 -5.02 -9.86 12.07
N LEU A 703 -4.34 -8.82 12.59
CA LEU A 703 -4.11 -8.65 14.01
C LEU A 703 -5.43 -8.50 14.81
N TYR A 704 -6.39 -7.72 14.30
CA TYR A 704 -7.71 -7.60 14.92
C TYR A 704 -8.47 -8.92 14.95
N ASP A 705 -8.44 -9.66 13.83
CA ASP A 705 -9.11 -10.95 13.68
C ASP A 705 -8.50 -12.00 14.63
N LEU A 706 -7.19 -11.91 14.89
CA LEU A 706 -6.48 -12.67 15.93
C LEU A 706 -6.77 -12.19 17.35
N GLY A 707 -7.59 -11.15 17.57
CA GLY A 707 -8.00 -10.67 18.90
C GLY A 707 -7.16 -9.53 19.49
N PHE A 708 -6.22 -8.97 18.73
CA PHE A 708 -5.47 -7.78 19.15
C PHE A 708 -6.35 -6.54 19.03
N LYS A 709 -6.49 -5.73 20.09
CA LYS A 709 -7.40 -4.55 20.08
C LYS A 709 -6.72 -3.22 19.78
N GLY A 710 -5.60 -3.27 19.04
CA GLY A 710 -4.84 -2.08 18.63
C GLY A 710 -4.03 -1.39 19.73
N SER A 711 -4.14 -1.77 20.99
CA SER A 711 -3.26 -1.27 22.05
C SER A 711 -3.24 -2.18 23.27
N LYS A 712 -2.33 -1.91 24.21
CA LYS A 712 -2.29 -2.44 25.59
C LYS A 712 -3.52 -2.01 26.41
N SER A 713 -4.72 -2.31 25.93
CA SER A 713 -5.98 -1.89 26.53
C SER A 713 -6.52 -2.94 27.51
N LEU A 714 -7.48 -2.52 28.35
CA LEU A 714 -8.25 -3.41 29.24
C LEU A 714 -8.98 -4.54 28.49
N GLY A 715 -9.13 -4.44 27.17
CA GLY A 715 -9.89 -5.36 26.35
C GLY A 715 -9.09 -6.49 25.70
N THR A 716 -7.75 -6.52 25.81
CA THR A 716 -6.91 -7.59 25.24
C THR A 716 -7.32 -8.95 25.78
N GLN A 717 -7.37 -9.96 24.92
CA GLN A 717 -7.70 -11.35 25.26
C GLN A 717 -6.66 -12.27 24.62
N TRP A 718 -6.67 -13.54 24.98
CA TRP A 718 -5.90 -14.56 24.26
C TRP A 718 -6.32 -14.57 22.79
N PRO A 719 -5.40 -14.89 21.85
CA PRO A 719 -5.77 -15.00 20.45
C PRO A 719 -7.07 -15.78 20.24
N THR A 720 -7.97 -15.20 19.45
CA THR A 720 -9.32 -15.74 19.20
C THR A 720 -9.28 -17.12 18.56
N THR A 721 -8.31 -17.33 17.67
CA THR A 721 -8.00 -18.62 17.07
C THR A 721 -7.03 -19.39 17.96
N ASP A 722 -7.32 -20.67 18.18
CA ASP A 722 -6.32 -21.58 18.74
C ASP A 722 -5.17 -21.68 17.73
N LEU A 723 -3.92 -21.50 18.18
CA LEU A 723 -2.75 -21.61 17.30
C LEU A 723 -2.52 -23.06 16.83
N GLY A 724 -3.35 -24.01 17.27
CA GLY A 724 -3.36 -25.41 16.86
C GLY A 724 -2.25 -26.27 17.47
N ASP A 725 -1.13 -25.65 17.83
CA ASP A 725 0.06 -26.29 18.40
C ASP A 725 0.46 -25.64 19.73
N ILE A 726 0.64 -26.48 20.75
CA ILE A 726 1.10 -26.07 22.07
C ILE A 726 2.51 -25.46 22.03
N LEU A 727 3.35 -25.82 21.05
CA LEU A 727 4.64 -25.17 20.87
C LEU A 727 4.45 -23.73 20.39
N LEU A 728 3.55 -23.48 19.44
CA LEU A 728 3.24 -22.12 19.00
C LEU A 728 2.64 -21.29 20.14
N ASP A 729 1.78 -21.88 20.97
CA ASP A 729 1.26 -21.23 22.18
C ASP A 729 2.38 -20.84 23.16
N LEU A 730 3.35 -21.73 23.41
CA LEU A 730 4.51 -21.45 24.27
C LEU A 730 5.37 -20.32 23.70
N VAL A 731 5.54 -20.29 22.38
CA VAL A 731 6.36 -19.28 21.70
C VAL A 731 5.65 -17.93 21.64
N PHE A 732 4.33 -17.92 21.46
CA PHE A 732 3.50 -16.73 21.64
C PHE A 732 3.64 -16.19 23.07
N LEU A 733 3.50 -17.05 24.09
CA LEU A 733 3.66 -16.62 25.48
C LEU A 733 5.07 -16.08 25.76
N LEU A 734 6.11 -16.63 25.10
CA LEU A 734 7.48 -16.10 25.19
C LEU A 734 7.59 -14.69 24.61
N GLY A 735 7.01 -14.45 23.43
CA GLY A 735 6.98 -13.12 22.83
C GLY A 735 6.29 -12.11 23.76
N PHE A 736 5.14 -12.49 24.32
CA PHE A 736 4.44 -11.65 25.29
C PHE A 736 5.26 -11.42 26.57
N TYR A 737 5.91 -12.46 27.08
CA TYR A 737 6.82 -12.37 28.23
C TYR A 737 7.98 -11.41 27.96
N ASP A 738 8.58 -11.45 26.78
CA ASP A 738 9.71 -10.61 26.43
C ASP A 738 9.36 -9.11 26.38
N GLY A 739 8.12 -8.76 26.00
CA GLY A 739 7.61 -7.39 26.06
C GLY A 739 7.11 -6.95 27.44
N GLU A 740 6.44 -7.81 28.23
CA GLU A 740 5.78 -7.40 29.48
C GLU A 740 6.49 -7.81 30.79
N ALA A 741 7.40 -8.80 30.78
CA ALA A 741 8.04 -9.25 32.01
C ALA A 741 9.15 -8.31 32.46
N ASP A 742 9.45 -8.28 33.76
CA ASP A 742 10.67 -7.63 34.26
C ASP A 742 11.90 -8.53 34.03
N VAL A 743 13.06 -7.93 33.74
CA VAL A 743 14.32 -8.69 33.61
C VAL A 743 14.62 -9.47 34.90
N GLY A 744 14.80 -10.78 34.77
CA GLY A 744 15.10 -11.65 35.91
C GLY A 744 13.92 -11.94 36.83
N ARG A 745 12.68 -11.76 36.35
CA ARG A 745 11.46 -12.21 37.05
C ARG A 745 10.61 -13.07 36.13
N THR A 746 9.94 -14.06 36.69
CA THR A 746 8.98 -14.92 35.97
C THR A 746 7.58 -14.31 35.91
N ARG A 747 7.45 -13.00 36.15
CA ARG A 747 6.17 -12.31 36.30
C ARG A 747 5.89 -11.47 35.07
N ILE A 748 4.71 -11.66 34.49
CA ILE A 748 4.16 -10.80 33.43
C ILE A 748 3.12 -9.86 34.02
N THR A 749 2.92 -8.72 33.36
CA THR A 749 1.92 -7.71 33.72
C THR A 749 0.97 -7.51 32.53
N SER A 750 -0.30 -7.22 32.79
CA SER A 750 -1.24 -6.78 31.75
C SER A 750 -2.34 -5.92 32.35
N ALA A 751 -2.87 -4.96 31.59
CA ALA A 751 -4.08 -4.24 31.98
C ALA A 751 -5.32 -5.16 32.02
N SER A 752 -5.34 -6.22 31.20
CA SER A 752 -6.46 -7.16 31.11
C SER A 752 -6.30 -8.33 32.07
N LYS A 753 -7.12 -8.37 33.13
CA LYS A 753 -7.21 -9.54 34.03
C LYS A 753 -7.64 -10.79 33.26
N LYS A 754 -8.63 -10.64 32.38
CA LYS A 754 -9.18 -11.74 31.56
C LYS A 754 -8.09 -12.41 30.75
N PHE A 755 -7.19 -11.63 30.14
CA PHE A 755 -6.07 -12.19 29.38
C PHE A 755 -5.12 -13.01 30.26
N LEU A 756 -4.74 -12.50 31.43
CA LEU A 756 -3.89 -13.26 32.36
C LEU A 756 -4.58 -14.51 32.91
N ASP A 757 -5.89 -14.45 33.18
CA ASP A 757 -6.66 -15.63 33.58
C ASP A 757 -6.67 -16.68 32.45
N GLN A 758 -6.84 -16.27 31.18
CA GLN A 758 -6.75 -17.19 30.03
C GLN A 758 -5.37 -17.83 29.89
N ILE A 759 -4.28 -17.07 30.09
CA ILE A 759 -2.91 -17.63 30.14
C ILE A 759 -2.79 -18.64 31.28
N LYS A 760 -3.30 -18.29 32.47
CA LYS A 760 -3.29 -19.16 33.63
C LYS A 760 -3.97 -20.49 33.34
N ASP A 761 -5.17 -20.44 32.78
CA ASP A 761 -5.97 -21.63 32.49
C ASP A 761 -5.34 -22.47 31.38
N LYS A 762 -4.87 -21.84 30.30
CA LYS A 762 -4.28 -22.53 29.14
C LYS A 762 -3.01 -23.31 29.47
N PHE A 763 -2.16 -22.77 30.36
CA PHE A 763 -0.91 -23.41 30.77
C PHE A 763 -0.98 -24.06 32.17
N ASN A 764 -2.18 -24.20 32.74
CA ASN A 764 -2.42 -24.78 34.06
C ASN A 764 -1.49 -24.19 35.15
N ILE A 765 -1.39 -22.86 35.17
CA ILE A 765 -0.48 -22.14 36.07
C ILE A 765 -1.11 -22.10 37.47
N PRO A 766 -0.42 -22.60 38.52
CA PRO A 766 -1.01 -22.71 39.85
C PRO A 766 -1.13 -21.37 40.59
N TYR A 767 -0.54 -20.30 40.04
CA TYR A 767 -0.52 -18.98 40.67
C TYR A 767 -1.76 -18.18 40.30
N ASN A 768 -2.29 -17.44 41.27
CA ASN A 768 -3.42 -16.54 41.04
C ASN A 768 -2.98 -15.26 40.33
N VAL A 769 -3.88 -14.73 39.49
CA VAL A 769 -3.75 -13.38 38.93
C VAL A 769 -4.04 -12.37 40.03
N ASN A 770 -3.07 -11.51 40.33
CA ASN A 770 -3.17 -10.53 41.40
C ASN A 770 -3.17 -9.10 40.84
N PRO A 771 -3.93 -8.17 41.42
CA PRO A 771 -3.83 -6.75 41.05
C PRO A 771 -2.42 -6.21 41.33
N HIS A 772 -1.93 -5.36 40.45
CA HIS A 772 -0.64 -4.69 40.63
C HIS A 772 -0.78 -3.56 41.66
N ILE A 773 0.06 -3.55 42.69
CA ILE A 773 -0.07 -2.66 43.86
C ILE A 773 -0.11 -1.16 43.48
N HIS A 774 0.61 -0.76 42.42
CA HIS A 774 0.79 0.65 42.04
C HIS A 774 0.23 1.03 40.67
N ARG A 775 -0.44 0.13 39.96
CA ARG A 775 -0.87 0.36 38.57
C ARG A 775 -2.27 -0.23 38.38
N LYS A 776 -3.06 0.36 37.49
CA LYS A 776 -4.35 -0.20 37.05
C LYS A 776 -4.12 -1.40 36.13
N SER A 777 -3.41 -2.41 36.63
CA SER A 777 -3.01 -3.60 35.90
C SER A 777 -3.00 -4.81 36.84
N TYR A 778 -2.78 -5.98 36.27
CA TYR A 778 -2.74 -7.27 36.93
C TYR A 778 -1.40 -7.95 36.66
N THR A 779 -1.04 -8.89 37.51
CA THR A 779 0.21 -9.64 37.42
C THR A 779 -0.04 -11.14 37.54
N LEU A 780 0.72 -11.91 36.78
CA LEU A 780 0.74 -13.37 36.84
C LEU A 780 2.18 -13.86 36.87
N SER A 781 2.48 -14.82 37.75
CA SER A 781 3.77 -15.51 37.78
C SER A 781 3.68 -16.79 36.96
N LEU A 782 4.61 -17.01 36.01
CA LEU A 782 4.57 -18.14 35.07
C LEU A 782 5.26 -19.42 35.59
N SER A 783 5.89 -19.41 36.76
CA SER A 783 6.90 -20.39 37.23
C SER A 783 8.26 -20.27 36.53
N ALA A 784 9.32 -20.77 37.17
CA ALA A 784 10.66 -20.80 36.59
C ALA A 784 10.75 -21.74 35.39
N GLN A 785 10.06 -22.88 35.48
CA GLN A 785 10.16 -23.97 34.54
C GLN A 785 9.41 -23.68 33.25
N LEU A 786 8.24 -23.06 33.31
CA LEU A 786 7.54 -22.61 32.10
C LEU A 786 8.40 -21.62 31.32
N VAL A 787 9.03 -20.65 32.00
CA VAL A 787 9.92 -19.68 31.34
C VAL A 787 11.13 -20.34 30.72
N ASN A 788 11.80 -21.27 31.43
CA ASN A 788 12.90 -22.04 30.86
C ASN A 788 12.44 -22.88 29.66
N LEU A 789 11.24 -23.46 29.70
CA LEU A 789 10.68 -24.27 28.64
C LEU A 789 10.43 -23.43 27.39
N MET A 790 9.75 -22.30 27.53
CA MET A 790 9.53 -21.34 26.46
C MET A 790 10.87 -20.94 25.79
N GLN A 791 11.87 -20.60 26.59
CA GLN A 791 13.21 -20.23 26.09
C GLN A 791 13.94 -21.36 25.37
N LEU A 792 13.71 -22.62 25.76
CA LEU A 792 14.27 -23.77 25.03
C LEU A 792 13.55 -23.97 23.69
N VAL A 793 12.22 -23.89 23.68
CA VAL A 793 11.41 -24.13 22.47
C VAL A 793 11.71 -23.11 21.38
N TYR A 794 12.06 -21.86 21.75
CA TYR A 794 12.46 -20.82 20.82
C TYR A 794 13.73 -20.07 21.30
N PRO A 795 14.90 -20.35 20.68
CA PRO A 795 16.18 -19.77 21.11
C PRO A 795 16.37 -18.30 20.72
N HIS A 796 15.63 -17.83 19.71
CA HIS A 796 15.79 -16.49 19.14
C HIS A 796 14.91 -15.43 19.84
N SER A 797 14.84 -15.47 21.17
CA SER A 797 14.10 -14.49 21.99
C SER A 797 15.04 -13.38 22.51
N LEU A 798 14.54 -12.35 23.22
CA LEU A 798 15.39 -11.29 23.77
C LEU A 798 16.43 -11.83 24.75
N THR A 799 17.71 -11.74 24.39
CA THR A 799 18.85 -12.27 25.17
C THR A 799 18.84 -11.80 26.63
N LEU A 800 18.45 -10.54 26.87
CA LEU A 800 18.36 -9.94 28.20
C LEU A 800 17.33 -10.58 29.13
N LYS A 801 16.30 -11.20 28.56
CA LYS A 801 15.23 -11.90 29.28
C LYS A 801 15.56 -13.38 29.49
N ARG A 802 16.53 -13.93 28.74
CA ARG A 802 17.01 -15.32 28.80
C ARG A 802 17.87 -15.59 30.03
N LYS A 803 17.29 -15.46 31.21
CA LYS A 803 17.90 -15.91 32.47
C LYS A 803 17.36 -17.28 32.84
N LYS A 804 18.24 -18.25 33.09
CA LYS A 804 17.84 -19.55 33.64
C LYS A 804 17.32 -19.36 35.06
N PHE A 805 16.08 -19.77 35.29
CA PHE A 805 15.47 -19.72 36.61
C PHE A 805 15.58 -21.08 37.31
N ARG A 806 15.96 -21.08 38.60
CA ARG A 806 16.00 -22.32 39.40
C ARG A 806 14.59 -22.73 39.81
N ALA A 807 14.23 -23.97 39.48
CA ALA A 807 13.05 -24.65 39.97
C ALA A 807 13.14 -24.86 41.50
N ARG A 808 12.13 -24.44 42.27
CA ARG A 808 12.10 -24.68 43.73
C ARG A 808 11.38 -25.99 44.11
N ASN A 809 10.49 -26.50 43.26
CA ASN A 809 9.70 -27.70 43.51
C ASN A 809 9.49 -28.42 42.18
N THR A 810 10.33 -29.40 41.88
CA THR A 810 10.37 -30.12 40.60
C THR A 810 9.16 -31.05 40.44
N ASP A 811 8.76 -31.74 41.50
CA ASP A 811 7.64 -32.69 41.48
C ASP A 811 6.27 -32.04 41.25
N LEU A 812 6.01 -30.91 41.93
CA LEU A 812 4.77 -30.16 41.71
C LEU A 812 4.69 -29.70 40.25
N VAL A 813 5.81 -29.26 39.70
CA VAL A 813 5.86 -28.72 38.35
C VAL A 813 5.74 -29.79 37.27
N LEU A 814 6.37 -30.96 37.44
CA LEU A 814 6.13 -32.09 36.55
C LEU A 814 4.64 -32.46 36.49
N LYS A 815 3.93 -32.34 37.62
CA LYS A 815 2.50 -32.67 37.68
C LYS A 815 1.60 -31.56 37.12
N THR A 816 1.96 -30.29 37.30
CA THR A 816 1.09 -29.17 36.89
C THR A 816 1.31 -28.71 35.46
N ILE A 817 2.57 -28.59 35.01
CA ILE A 817 2.91 -27.94 33.73
C ILE A 817 3.04 -28.96 32.61
N LEU A 818 3.72 -30.08 32.87
CA LEU A 818 4.02 -31.08 31.84
C LEU A 818 2.80 -31.97 31.61
N THR A 819 1.83 -31.50 30.84
CA THR A 819 0.65 -32.31 30.47
C THR A 819 1.04 -33.46 29.54
N LYS A 820 0.20 -34.51 29.45
CA LYS A 820 0.40 -35.62 28.49
C LYS A 820 0.60 -35.11 27.07
N ARG A 821 -0.24 -34.18 26.61
CA ARG A 821 -0.18 -33.58 25.27
C ARG A 821 1.13 -32.81 25.06
N LEU A 822 1.54 -32.00 26.05
CA LEU A 822 2.78 -31.24 25.96
C LEU A 822 3.99 -32.17 25.92
N LEU A 823 4.09 -33.16 26.80
CA LEU A 823 5.19 -34.13 26.79
C LEU A 823 5.28 -34.89 25.46
N GLN A 824 4.13 -35.32 24.93
CA GLN A 824 4.07 -35.98 23.62
C GLN A 824 4.54 -35.08 22.47
N THR A 825 4.37 -33.76 22.58
CA THR A 825 4.84 -32.80 21.57
C THR A 825 6.33 -32.49 21.75
N LEU A 826 6.78 -32.34 23.01
CA LEU A 826 8.18 -32.08 23.32
C LEU A 826 9.09 -33.24 22.94
N ILE A 827 8.69 -34.49 23.18
CA ILE A 827 9.54 -35.66 22.87
C ILE A 827 9.81 -35.82 21.37
N LYS A 828 8.95 -35.25 20.51
CA LYS A 828 9.14 -35.22 19.05
C LYS A 828 10.18 -34.20 18.60
N THR A 829 10.49 -33.20 19.43
CA THR A 829 11.30 -32.04 19.05
C THR A 829 12.56 -31.90 19.90
N ILE A 830 12.56 -32.44 21.11
CA ILE A 830 13.60 -32.28 22.12
C ILE A 830 13.92 -33.66 22.70
N PRO A 831 15.20 -34.06 22.76
CA PRO A 831 15.59 -35.32 23.40
C PRO A 831 15.14 -35.41 24.86
N GLU A 832 14.76 -36.62 25.29
CA GLU A 832 14.28 -36.89 26.66
C GLU A 832 15.21 -36.33 27.75
N LYS A 833 16.54 -36.49 27.56
CA LYS A 833 17.56 -35.99 28.49
C LYS A 833 17.53 -34.47 28.64
N GLU A 834 17.26 -33.73 27.57
CA GLU A 834 17.16 -32.26 27.64
C GLU A 834 15.86 -31.83 28.31
N ILE A 835 14.75 -32.54 28.06
CA ILE A 835 13.50 -32.34 28.81
C ILE A 835 13.76 -32.54 30.31
N ALA A 836 14.44 -33.62 30.69
CA ALA A 836 14.76 -33.93 32.09
C ALA A 836 15.60 -32.82 32.76
N LYS A 837 16.68 -32.38 32.10
CA LYS A 837 17.51 -31.25 32.57
C LYS A 837 16.68 -29.98 32.76
N LEU A 838 15.75 -29.70 31.86
CA LEU A 838 14.93 -28.48 31.88
C LEU A 838 13.98 -28.44 33.08
N PHE A 839 13.40 -29.58 33.42
CA PHE A 839 12.58 -29.75 34.62
C PHE A 839 13.41 -30.01 35.89
N ASN A 840 14.74 -30.05 35.77
CA ASN A 840 15.69 -30.39 36.84
C ASN A 840 15.33 -31.71 37.53
N VAL A 841 15.02 -32.73 36.72
CA VAL A 841 14.72 -34.10 37.17
C VAL A 841 15.63 -35.09 36.48
N GLU A 842 15.79 -36.27 37.06
CA GLU A 842 16.50 -37.36 36.41
C GLU A 842 15.71 -37.86 35.20
N SER A 843 16.40 -38.27 34.12
CA SER A 843 15.75 -38.72 32.89
C SER A 843 14.75 -39.85 33.11
N PHE A 844 15.03 -40.76 34.05
CA PHE A 844 14.12 -41.86 34.38
C PHE A 844 12.72 -41.38 34.80
N ARG A 845 12.58 -40.16 35.35
CA ARG A 845 11.27 -39.58 35.70
C ARG A 845 10.46 -39.18 34.49
N ILE A 846 11.11 -38.64 33.46
CA ILE A 846 10.46 -38.34 32.18
C ILE A 846 10.06 -39.67 31.52
N HIS A 847 10.97 -40.64 31.51
CA HIS A 847 10.70 -42.00 31.03
C HIS A 847 9.51 -42.66 31.77
N GLU A 848 9.44 -42.55 33.10
CA GLU A 848 8.33 -43.04 33.92
C GLU A 848 6.99 -42.40 33.50
N LEU A 849 6.99 -41.09 33.20
CA LEU A 849 5.80 -40.39 32.69
C LEU A 849 5.41 -40.85 31.28
N LEU A 850 6.38 -41.03 30.37
CA LEU A 850 6.14 -41.56 29.03
C LEU A 850 5.47 -42.94 29.11
N ASN A 851 6.01 -43.84 29.94
CA ASN A 851 5.45 -45.18 30.16
C ASN A 851 4.06 -45.11 30.81
N LYS A 852 3.91 -44.32 31.88
CA LYS A 852 2.64 -44.15 32.59
C LYS A 852 1.53 -43.62 31.68
N TRP A 853 1.86 -42.70 30.77
CA TRP A 853 0.90 -42.12 29.84
C TRP A 853 0.78 -42.85 28.51
N LYS A 854 1.56 -43.92 28.32
CA LYS A 854 1.62 -44.69 27.08
C LYS A 854 1.94 -43.78 25.87
N ILE A 855 2.89 -42.87 26.05
CA ILE A 855 3.42 -42.05 24.95
C ILE A 855 4.50 -42.90 24.28
N ILE A 856 4.18 -43.44 23.11
CA ILE A 856 5.12 -44.21 22.30
C ILE A 856 6.00 -43.19 21.58
N GLY A 857 7.30 -43.17 21.89
CA GLY A 857 8.26 -42.39 21.11
C GLY A 857 8.48 -43.06 19.75
N ASP A 858 8.54 -42.28 18.68
CA ASP A 858 8.78 -42.81 17.33
C ASP A 858 10.13 -43.56 17.24
N GLN A 859 11.13 -43.12 18.00
CA GLN A 859 12.42 -43.84 18.14
C GLN A 859 12.31 -45.21 18.82
N HIS A 860 11.24 -45.45 19.59
CA HIS A 860 11.00 -46.76 20.16
C HIS A 860 10.39 -47.73 19.14
N GLN A 861 9.68 -47.24 18.12
CA GLN A 861 9.23 -48.06 17.01
C GLN A 861 10.36 -48.45 16.06
N GLU A 862 11.39 -47.60 15.88
CA GLU A 862 12.58 -47.96 15.08
C GLU A 862 13.54 -48.90 15.79
N SER A 863 13.56 -48.94 17.12
CA SER A 863 14.35 -49.93 17.88
C SER A 863 13.59 -51.24 18.16
N LEU A 864 12.27 -51.24 17.95
CA LEU A 864 11.41 -52.44 17.98
C LEU A 864 11.20 -53.07 16.60
N LYS A 865 11.52 -52.35 15.52
CA LYS A 865 11.67 -52.87 14.16
C LYS A 865 13.11 -53.32 13.95
#